data_AF-A0A4Q4TGR7-F1
#
_entry.id   AF-A0A4Q4TGR7-F1
#
_cell.length_a   1.000
_cell.length_b   1.000
_cell.length_c   1.000
_cell.angle_alpha   90.00
_cell.angle_beta   90.00
_cell.angle_gamma   90.00
#
_symmetry.space_group_name_H-M   'P 1'
#
loop_
_entity.id
_entity.type
_entity.pdbx_description
1 polymer ?
#
loop_
_entity_poly.entity_id
_entity_poly.type
_entity_poly.pdbx_seq_one_letter_code
_entity_poly.pdbx_strand_id
1 'polypeptide(L)'
;MALLRGTWLMVLATATTAAPPPPLPPSAAAGADAGQIVLHAGGHIDSNLHAASPRRKLNGRFLHITDLHPDEYYKPHASTEEGFACHRGEGPAGAYGAETSDCDSPFSLVNATLDWISANLKDSVDFVVWTGDSARHDSDTYHIPRHNSEIIKTNRIIADKFVETFSDSKGLTIPVVPTLGNNDIYPHNVLMPGPNDILRTYTDIWRHFIPQEQRHSFEFGGWFYVEVIPDNLAVFSLNTLYFFDRNGGVDDCVAPSEPGYKHFEWLRVQLQFLRRRGMKAILMGHVPPARTEGKQLWEETCWQKYTLWLQRYRDVVVGSLYGHMNIDHFILQDTRDIDLTVIDPAAWKSSRSRESMDNDLSVKSRTDYLLELRDAWSELPDPVLYAEEVEIEQTKKNKKHKKKGKNKLGGPWAERYQLSLISPSIVPNYFPSIRIIEYNISGLEDSATWVDTLRVLGDHPKLRPYQEGNDQESILGDDFYVDKHKKKKKGKKGKKPKGPPLHVPDGPSKTAPPGPAYSPQPLTFTGFTQYYANLTYINNDITADGGGDLGELKWDSGKHSDKKPKFKKPRPREFTFEVEYSTSEDKVYKLKDLTVRSFVDLAHRIGQTSAKSEVDAEGSEYEDEDEDADMEEDQDKFEEDEGDDDFDDDSDDDGDGDEFDAAKKKKKKGKKKHKGGKKKKDHGKSNKTWLYFLKHAFVSTRTEDELIEEIY
;
A
#
# COMPACT_ATOMS: atom_id res chain seq x y z
N MET A 1 -6.96 -10.94 -72.34
CA MET A 1 -7.96 -11.92 -72.81
C MET A 1 -8.85 -12.23 -71.62
N ALA A 2 -9.94 -11.48 -71.44
CA ALA A 2 -11.31 -11.74 -71.92
C ALA A 2 -12.07 -12.69 -70.96
N LEU A 3 -13.35 -12.51 -70.57
CA LEU A 3 -14.35 -11.43 -70.58
C LEU A 3 -15.61 -12.02 -69.87
N LEU A 4 -16.24 -11.23 -68.98
CA LEU A 4 -17.68 -11.07 -68.65
C LEU A 4 -18.67 -12.25 -68.42
N ARG A 5 -19.40 -12.15 -67.28
CA ARG A 5 -20.88 -12.00 -67.07
C ARG A 5 -21.21 -12.48 -65.63
N GLY A 6 -21.98 -11.85 -64.73
CA GLY A 6 -22.93 -10.74 -64.77
C GLY A 6 -24.35 -11.23 -64.43
N THR A 7 -24.81 -11.12 -63.17
CA THR A 7 -26.25 -11.06 -62.80
C THR A 7 -26.44 -10.51 -61.38
N TRP A 8 -27.34 -9.53 -61.28
CA TRP A 8 -27.83 -8.83 -60.08
C TRP A 8 -29.12 -9.49 -59.56
N LEU A 9 -29.37 -9.47 -58.25
CA LEU A 9 -30.68 -9.76 -57.67
C LEU A 9 -31.16 -8.58 -56.80
N MET A 10 -32.31 -8.01 -57.16
CA MET A 10 -33.04 -6.98 -56.42
C MET A 10 -33.84 -7.62 -55.28
N VAL A 11 -33.96 -6.92 -54.14
CA VAL A 11 -35.00 -7.16 -53.13
C VAL A 11 -35.84 -5.90 -53.01
N LEU A 12 -37.15 -6.05 -53.24
CA LEU A 12 -38.17 -5.01 -53.21
C LEU A 12 -38.52 -4.59 -51.78
N ALA A 13 -38.64 -3.28 -51.58
CA ALA A 13 -39.31 -2.67 -50.43
C ALA A 13 -40.79 -2.41 -50.78
N THR A 14 -41.72 -2.89 -49.94
CA THR A 14 -43.15 -2.56 -50.03
C THR A 14 -43.51 -1.55 -48.95
N ALA A 15 -44.00 -0.39 -49.38
CA ALA A 15 -44.56 0.67 -48.55
C ALA A 15 -46.06 0.45 -48.34
N THR A 16 -46.53 0.64 -47.10
CA THR A 16 -47.95 0.81 -46.79
C THR A 16 -48.15 2.08 -45.98
N THR A 17 -49.05 2.92 -46.50
CA THR A 17 -49.45 4.26 -46.03
C THR A 17 -50.47 4.20 -44.89
N ALA A 18 -50.37 5.08 -43.89
CA ALA A 18 -51.48 5.45 -43.01
C ALA A 18 -51.38 6.93 -42.58
N ALA A 19 -52.55 7.58 -42.48
CA ALA A 19 -52.84 9.01 -42.53
C ALA A 19 -52.64 9.79 -41.21
N PRO A 20 -52.61 11.15 -41.22
CA PRO A 20 -52.33 11.98 -40.05
C PRO A 20 -53.60 12.29 -39.20
N PRO A 21 -53.47 12.54 -37.88
CA PRO A 21 -54.59 12.94 -37.03
C PRO A 21 -54.90 14.46 -37.10
N PRO A 22 -56.13 14.89 -36.73
CA PRO A 22 -56.67 16.24 -36.94
C PRO A 22 -56.33 17.24 -35.80
N PRO A 23 -56.61 18.56 -35.97
CA PRO A 23 -56.13 19.63 -35.08
C PRO A 23 -57.11 19.97 -33.94
N LEU A 24 -56.58 20.48 -32.82
CA LEU A 24 -57.37 21.07 -31.72
C LEU A 24 -57.33 22.61 -31.77
N PRO A 25 -58.46 23.33 -31.60
CA PRO A 25 -58.55 24.78 -31.41
C PRO A 25 -58.95 25.16 -29.95
N PRO A 26 -59.19 26.45 -29.59
CA PRO A 26 -58.21 27.54 -29.43
C PRO A 26 -58.20 28.18 -28.01
N SER A 27 -57.17 29.01 -27.79
CA SER A 27 -56.84 29.95 -26.70
C SER A 27 -57.98 30.71 -25.98
N ALA A 28 -57.83 31.02 -24.67
CA ALA A 28 -57.60 32.39 -24.16
C ALA A 28 -57.81 32.60 -22.62
N ALA A 29 -57.05 33.60 -22.12
CA ALA A 29 -57.22 34.44 -20.93
C ALA A 29 -56.62 33.95 -19.59
N ALA A 30 -56.04 34.78 -18.70
CA ALA A 30 -55.43 36.12 -18.70
C ALA A 30 -55.03 36.43 -17.23
N GLY A 31 -53.98 37.25 -17.02
CA GLY A 31 -53.64 37.92 -15.74
C GLY A 31 -52.74 37.08 -14.81
N ALA A 32 -51.75 37.61 -14.09
CA ALA A 32 -51.37 38.96 -13.68
C ALA A 32 -49.86 38.92 -13.32
N ASP A 33 -49.05 39.83 -13.83
CA ASP A 33 -48.58 41.07 -13.17
C ASP A 33 -47.21 40.90 -12.48
N ALA A 34 -46.38 41.92 -12.68
CA ALA A 34 -44.96 41.95 -12.40
C ALA A 34 -44.68 42.26 -10.92
N GLY A 35 -43.78 41.48 -10.32
CA GLY A 35 -43.22 41.73 -9.00
C GLY A 35 -41.71 41.49 -9.01
N GLN A 36 -40.95 42.56 -9.13
CA GLN A 36 -39.51 42.61 -9.00
C GLN A 36 -39.12 42.19 -7.56
N ILE A 37 -38.35 41.11 -7.38
CA ILE A 37 -37.76 40.75 -6.09
C ILE A 37 -36.24 40.89 -6.16
N VAL A 38 -35.77 41.73 -5.27
CA VAL A 38 -34.40 42.15 -4.99
C VAL A 38 -33.56 40.98 -4.48
N LEU A 39 -32.30 40.93 -4.92
CA LEU A 39 -31.26 40.05 -4.39
C LEU A 39 -31.09 40.26 -2.88
N HIS A 40 -31.34 39.23 -2.08
CA HIS A 40 -30.82 39.12 -0.72
C HIS A 40 -29.99 37.85 -0.57
N ALA A 41 -28.74 38.05 -0.18
CA ALA A 41 -27.80 37.03 0.24
C ALA A 41 -28.23 36.41 1.58
N GLY A 42 -27.99 35.10 1.72
CA GLY A 42 -28.10 34.35 2.97
C GLY A 42 -29.50 33.78 3.24
N GLY A 43 -29.62 32.45 3.20
CA GLY A 43 -30.85 31.75 3.58
C GLY A 43 -30.70 30.24 3.55
N HIS A 44 -30.88 29.64 4.72
CA HIS A 44 -30.86 28.21 5.02
C HIS A 44 -31.67 27.35 4.05
N ILE A 45 -31.17 26.13 3.79
CA ILE A 45 -31.94 25.08 3.11
C ILE A 45 -33.06 24.63 4.06
N ASP A 46 -34.31 24.85 3.63
CA ASP A 46 -35.52 24.39 4.32
C ASP A 46 -35.49 22.88 4.58
N SER A 47 -35.63 22.50 5.84
CA SER A 47 -35.41 21.17 6.39
C SER A 47 -36.67 20.28 6.44
N ASN A 48 -37.67 20.48 5.58
CA ASN A 48 -38.99 19.86 5.80
C ASN A 48 -39.71 19.25 4.59
N LEU A 49 -38.98 18.69 3.62
CA LEU A 49 -39.59 17.81 2.60
C LEU A 49 -38.67 16.63 2.29
N HIS A 50 -38.97 15.51 2.95
CA HIS A 50 -38.84 14.10 2.53
C HIS A 50 -38.43 13.24 3.72
N ALA A 51 -39.33 12.33 4.12
CA ALA A 51 -38.98 11.16 4.92
C ALA A 51 -37.98 10.32 4.11
N ALA A 52 -36.70 10.69 4.23
CA ALA A 52 -35.61 10.08 3.51
C ALA A 52 -35.11 8.88 4.32
N SER A 53 -34.82 7.78 3.62
CA SER A 53 -34.03 6.67 4.15
C SER A 53 -32.83 7.19 4.94
N PRO A 54 -32.42 6.54 6.04
CA PRO A 54 -31.31 7.03 6.86
C PRO A 54 -30.08 7.26 6.00
N ARG A 55 -29.60 8.51 5.96
CA ARG A 55 -28.35 8.86 5.27
C ARG A 55 -27.21 8.11 5.93
N ARG A 56 -26.34 7.51 5.11
CA ARG A 56 -25.09 6.93 5.60
C ARG A 56 -24.29 8.05 6.27
N LYS A 57 -23.73 7.80 7.44
CA LYS A 57 -22.82 8.73 8.13
C LYS A 57 -21.38 8.32 7.87
N LEU A 58 -20.45 9.26 7.95
CA LEU A 58 -19.02 8.96 7.95
C LEU A 58 -18.67 8.22 9.24
N ASN A 59 -17.87 7.17 9.11
CA ASN A 59 -17.37 6.36 10.22
C ASN A 59 -15.94 6.75 10.62
N GLY A 60 -15.23 7.49 9.76
CA GLY A 60 -13.82 7.80 9.97
C GLY A 60 -12.92 6.60 9.72
N ARG A 61 -13.32 5.68 8.83
CA ARG A 61 -12.58 4.45 8.55
C ARG A 61 -12.56 4.16 7.05
N PHE A 62 -11.47 3.62 6.51
CA PHE A 62 -11.44 3.14 5.14
C PHE A 62 -10.64 1.85 5.01
N LEU A 63 -10.99 1.03 4.03
CA LEU A 63 -10.32 -0.24 3.73
C LEU A 63 -9.16 -0.01 2.75
N HIS A 64 -7.99 -0.57 3.05
CA HIS A 64 -6.90 -0.75 2.10
C HIS A 64 -6.67 -2.24 1.86
N ILE A 65 -6.77 -2.65 0.58
CA ILE A 65 -6.58 -4.01 0.09
C ILE A 65 -5.68 -3.99 -1.15
N THR A 66 -4.79 -4.97 -1.31
CA THR A 66 -3.80 -5.00 -2.40
C THR A 66 -3.44 -6.43 -2.80
N ASP A 67 -2.90 -6.59 -4.02
CA ASP A 67 -2.17 -7.79 -4.45
C ASP A 67 -2.98 -9.07 -4.23
N LEU A 68 -4.11 -9.17 -4.93
CA LEU A 68 -5.00 -10.33 -4.83
C LEU A 68 -4.43 -11.53 -5.56
N HIS A 69 -3.75 -11.31 -6.69
CA HIS A 69 -3.14 -12.36 -7.53
C HIS A 69 -3.98 -13.64 -7.67
N PRO A 70 -5.26 -13.55 -8.10
CA PRO A 70 -6.05 -14.76 -8.37
C PRO A 70 -5.44 -15.61 -9.49
N ASP A 71 -5.26 -16.89 -9.20
CA ASP A 71 -4.82 -17.91 -10.13
C ASP A 71 -5.94 -18.95 -10.36
N GLU A 72 -6.32 -19.11 -11.63
CA GLU A 72 -7.32 -20.08 -12.06
C GLU A 72 -6.79 -21.51 -12.19
N TYR A 73 -5.46 -21.67 -12.15
CA TYR A 73 -4.78 -22.96 -12.30
C TYR A 73 -4.38 -23.59 -10.97
N TYR A 74 -4.43 -22.84 -9.88
CA TYR A 74 -4.19 -23.31 -8.52
C TYR A 74 -5.02 -24.55 -8.21
N LYS A 75 -4.36 -25.57 -7.67
CA LYS A 75 -5.00 -26.80 -7.20
C LYS A 75 -4.63 -27.07 -5.75
N PRO A 76 -5.63 -27.24 -4.87
CA PRO A 76 -5.39 -27.79 -3.55
C PRO A 76 -4.66 -29.13 -3.65
N HIS A 77 -3.73 -29.36 -2.73
CA HIS A 77 -2.84 -30.51 -2.62
C HIS A 77 -1.84 -30.67 -3.77
N ALA A 78 -1.59 -29.61 -4.54
CA ALA A 78 -0.49 -29.53 -5.50
C ALA A 78 0.86 -29.22 -4.84
N SER A 79 1.94 -29.42 -5.59
CA SER A 79 3.30 -29.07 -5.15
C SER A 79 3.52 -27.55 -5.20
N THR A 80 4.13 -27.02 -4.15
CA THR A 80 4.59 -25.62 -4.04
C THR A 80 6.00 -25.41 -4.61
N GLU A 81 6.65 -26.47 -5.11
CA GLU A 81 8.01 -26.39 -5.64
C GLU A 81 8.12 -25.54 -6.92
N GLU A 82 9.35 -25.08 -7.19
CA GLU A 82 9.66 -24.28 -8.37
C GLU A 82 9.23 -25.01 -9.66
N GLY A 83 8.61 -24.24 -10.56
CA GLY A 83 8.08 -24.76 -11.80
C GLY A 83 6.71 -25.41 -11.65
N PHE A 84 6.32 -25.96 -10.50
CA PHE A 84 4.97 -26.51 -10.27
C PHE A 84 3.95 -25.42 -9.93
N ALA A 85 4.36 -24.41 -9.15
CA ALA A 85 3.59 -23.21 -8.82
C ALA A 85 2.16 -23.49 -8.33
N CYS A 86 1.96 -24.57 -7.56
CA CYS A 86 0.63 -25.04 -7.12
C CYS A 86 -0.34 -25.44 -8.24
N HIS A 87 0.11 -25.62 -9.48
CA HIS A 87 -0.74 -26.04 -10.60
C HIS A 87 -0.82 -27.57 -10.79
N ARG A 88 0.18 -28.30 -10.29
CA ARG A 88 0.33 -29.76 -10.50
C ARG A 88 1.26 -30.41 -9.46
N GLY A 89 1.47 -31.72 -9.59
CA GLY A 89 2.17 -32.52 -8.59
C GLY A 89 1.31 -32.80 -7.36
N GLU A 90 1.86 -33.50 -6.38
CA GLU A 90 1.24 -33.69 -5.07
C GLU A 90 2.09 -32.92 -4.04
N GLY A 91 1.45 -32.15 -3.16
CA GLY A 91 2.15 -31.34 -2.17
C GLY A 91 1.23 -30.62 -1.18
N PRO A 92 1.76 -29.62 -0.45
CA PRO A 92 1.11 -29.05 0.73
C PRO A 92 0.08 -27.96 0.42
N ALA A 93 -0.15 -27.61 -0.85
CA ALA A 93 -1.00 -26.47 -1.20
C ALA A 93 -2.40 -26.57 -0.56
N GLY A 94 -2.80 -25.58 0.23
CA GLY A 94 -4.06 -25.61 0.96
C GLY A 94 -5.28 -25.24 0.12
N ALA A 95 -6.49 -25.36 0.69
CA ALA A 95 -7.73 -24.99 0.01
C ALA A 95 -7.86 -23.48 -0.24
N TYR A 96 -7.26 -22.66 0.63
CA TYR A 96 -7.29 -21.19 0.57
C TYR A 96 -5.92 -20.58 0.24
N GLY A 97 -4.98 -21.37 -0.28
CA GLY A 97 -3.63 -20.91 -0.59
C GLY A 97 -2.56 -21.68 0.19
N ALA A 98 -1.31 -21.36 -0.10
CA ALA A 98 -0.13 -21.94 0.50
C ALA A 98 0.74 -20.79 1.07
N GLU A 99 0.58 -20.51 2.36
CA GLU A 99 1.30 -19.43 3.03
C GLU A 99 2.82 -19.62 2.91
N THR A 100 3.57 -18.52 2.87
CA THR A 100 5.04 -18.50 2.77
C THR A 100 5.62 -19.05 1.46
N SER A 101 4.79 -19.37 0.47
CA SER A 101 5.26 -19.82 -0.84
C SER A 101 5.06 -18.74 -1.92
N ASP A 102 5.66 -18.94 -3.09
CA ASP A 102 5.43 -18.10 -4.28
C ASP A 102 4.19 -18.53 -5.09
N CYS A 103 3.32 -19.37 -4.52
CA CYS A 103 2.03 -19.66 -5.12
C CYS A 103 1.06 -18.48 -5.01
N ASP A 104 0.34 -18.24 -6.10
CA ASP A 104 -0.69 -17.22 -6.17
C ASP A 104 -2.00 -17.67 -5.49
N SER A 105 -2.93 -16.72 -5.31
CA SER A 105 -4.18 -16.97 -4.59
C SER A 105 -5.15 -17.83 -5.38
N PRO A 106 -5.72 -18.91 -4.82
CA PRO A 106 -6.90 -19.52 -5.44
C PRO A 106 -8.10 -18.57 -5.36
N PHE A 107 -9.03 -18.68 -6.30
CA PHE A 107 -10.29 -17.93 -6.24
C PHE A 107 -11.10 -18.20 -4.96
N SER A 108 -10.93 -19.36 -4.31
CA SER A 108 -11.54 -19.64 -3.00
C SER A 108 -11.12 -18.62 -1.95
N LEU A 109 -9.84 -18.22 -1.92
CA LEU A 109 -9.33 -17.20 -1.01
C LEU A 109 -9.94 -15.84 -1.33
N VAL A 110 -9.85 -15.40 -2.58
CA VAL A 110 -10.38 -14.09 -3.02
C VAL A 110 -11.87 -13.96 -2.73
N ASN A 111 -12.65 -15.01 -3.00
CA ASN A 111 -14.09 -15.03 -2.70
C ASN A 111 -14.33 -14.92 -1.18
N ALA A 112 -13.67 -15.77 -0.39
CA ALA A 112 -13.84 -15.76 1.05
C ALA A 112 -13.42 -14.42 1.69
N THR A 113 -12.38 -13.78 1.16
CA THR A 113 -11.96 -12.43 1.57
C THR A 113 -13.06 -11.41 1.34
N LEU A 114 -13.63 -11.33 0.13
CA LEU A 114 -14.66 -10.35 -0.18
C LEU A 114 -16.01 -10.64 0.51
N ASP A 115 -16.34 -11.92 0.72
CA ASP A 115 -17.50 -12.33 1.50
C ASP A 115 -17.35 -11.91 2.97
N TRP A 116 -16.16 -12.13 3.56
CA TRP A 116 -15.87 -11.70 4.92
C TRP A 116 -15.92 -10.17 5.05
N ILE A 117 -15.35 -9.43 4.10
CA ILE A 117 -15.44 -7.96 4.06
C ILE A 117 -16.90 -7.50 3.96
N SER A 118 -17.71 -8.14 3.12
CA SER A 118 -19.12 -7.82 2.99
C SER A 118 -19.88 -8.03 4.30
N ALA A 119 -19.57 -9.11 5.02
CA ALA A 119 -20.26 -9.48 6.26
C ALA A 119 -19.81 -8.65 7.47
N ASN A 120 -18.55 -8.20 7.52
CA ASN A 120 -17.96 -7.64 8.74
C ASN A 120 -17.58 -6.16 8.64
N LEU A 121 -17.27 -5.65 7.45
CA LEU A 121 -16.63 -4.33 7.29
C LEU A 121 -17.42 -3.35 6.43
N LYS A 122 -18.17 -3.82 5.43
CA LYS A 122 -18.86 -2.99 4.43
C LYS A 122 -19.59 -1.79 5.04
N ASP A 123 -20.35 -1.99 6.09
CA ASP A 123 -21.17 -0.90 6.66
C ASP A 123 -20.39 0.06 7.58
N SER A 124 -19.12 -0.25 7.87
CA SER A 124 -18.26 0.52 8.78
C SER A 124 -17.14 1.31 8.10
N VAL A 125 -16.98 1.20 6.77
CA VAL A 125 -15.94 1.90 5.99
C VAL A 125 -16.53 2.96 5.08
N ASP A 126 -15.86 4.09 4.90
CA ASP A 126 -16.38 5.21 4.10
C ASP A 126 -16.00 5.11 2.63
N PHE A 127 -14.86 4.47 2.34
CA PHE A 127 -14.35 4.21 0.99
C PHE A 127 -13.35 3.04 1.00
N VAL A 128 -12.96 2.58 -0.18
CA VAL A 128 -12.00 1.48 -0.38
C VAL A 128 -10.86 1.94 -1.28
N VAL A 129 -9.64 1.66 -0.85
CA VAL A 129 -8.39 1.83 -1.60
C VAL A 129 -7.93 0.44 -2.06
N TRP A 130 -7.91 0.22 -3.37
CA TRP A 130 -7.47 -1.05 -3.98
C TRP A 130 -6.21 -0.82 -4.81
N THR A 131 -5.04 -1.19 -4.28
CA THR A 131 -3.74 -0.85 -4.89
C THR A 131 -3.25 -1.83 -5.98
N GLY A 132 -4.16 -2.50 -6.68
CA GLY A 132 -3.85 -3.24 -7.91
C GLY A 132 -3.37 -4.68 -7.72
N ASP A 133 -2.80 -5.25 -8.79
CA ASP A 133 -2.29 -6.62 -8.93
C ASP A 133 -3.37 -7.69 -8.75
N SER A 134 -4.19 -7.80 -9.79
CA SER A 134 -5.36 -8.67 -9.91
C SER A 134 -5.26 -9.68 -11.04
N ALA A 135 -4.03 -10.04 -11.38
CA ALA A 135 -3.70 -11.18 -12.22
C ALA A 135 -2.50 -11.90 -11.61
N ARG A 136 -2.53 -13.24 -11.65
CA ARG A 136 -1.41 -14.09 -11.20
C ARG A 136 -0.05 -13.67 -11.78
N HIS A 137 1.01 -14.05 -11.10
CA HIS A 137 2.36 -14.08 -11.62
C HIS A 137 2.48 -15.11 -12.75
N ASP A 138 3.54 -14.98 -13.55
CA ASP A 138 3.85 -15.94 -14.61
C ASP A 138 4.77 -17.08 -14.11
N SER A 139 4.47 -17.60 -12.92
CA SER A 139 5.31 -18.56 -12.18
C SER A 139 5.47 -19.94 -12.85
N ASP A 140 4.56 -20.30 -13.77
CA ASP A 140 4.60 -21.55 -14.55
C ASP A 140 4.77 -21.28 -16.05
N THR A 141 5.77 -20.48 -16.41
CA THR A 141 5.96 -20.01 -17.80
C THR A 141 6.13 -21.16 -18.81
N TYR A 142 6.70 -22.30 -18.39
CA TYR A 142 6.99 -23.41 -19.30
C TYR A 142 5.76 -24.25 -19.66
N HIS A 143 4.80 -24.41 -18.73
CA HIS A 143 3.60 -25.23 -18.97
C HIS A 143 2.32 -24.42 -19.12
N ILE A 144 2.17 -23.33 -18.37
CA ILE A 144 0.97 -22.49 -18.34
C ILE A 144 1.39 -21.01 -18.39
N PRO A 145 1.94 -20.54 -19.53
CA PRO A 145 2.35 -19.16 -19.69
C PRO A 145 1.15 -18.21 -19.57
N ARG A 146 1.37 -17.07 -18.93
CA ARG A 146 0.34 -16.04 -18.73
C ARG A 146 0.06 -15.26 -20.00
N HIS A 147 -1.21 -15.19 -20.38
CA HIS A 147 -1.65 -14.47 -21.58
C HIS A 147 -2.45 -13.19 -21.25
N ASN A 148 -2.36 -12.19 -22.13
CA ASN A 148 -3.08 -10.92 -21.97
C ASN A 148 -4.61 -11.10 -21.83
N SER A 149 -5.20 -12.08 -22.51
CA SER A 149 -6.63 -12.38 -22.38
C SER A 149 -7.02 -12.84 -20.98
N GLU A 150 -6.14 -13.58 -20.31
CA GLU A 150 -6.35 -14.04 -18.93
C GLU A 150 -6.24 -12.86 -17.97
N ILE A 151 -5.22 -12.01 -18.12
CA ILE A 151 -5.03 -10.80 -17.32
C ILE A 151 -6.28 -9.91 -17.36
N ILE A 152 -6.80 -9.63 -18.56
CA ILE A 152 -8.01 -8.83 -18.77
C ILE A 152 -9.25 -9.52 -18.18
N LYS A 153 -9.41 -10.83 -18.39
CA LYS A 153 -10.53 -11.63 -17.84
C LYS A 153 -10.55 -11.54 -16.33
N THR A 154 -9.41 -11.80 -15.70
CA THR A 154 -9.29 -11.83 -14.24
C THR A 154 -9.49 -10.45 -13.63
N ASN A 155 -8.93 -9.39 -14.23
CA ASN A 155 -9.19 -8.02 -13.81
C ASN A 155 -10.68 -7.64 -13.90
N ARG A 156 -11.38 -8.11 -14.94
CA ARG A 156 -12.84 -7.93 -15.05
C ARG A 156 -13.59 -8.67 -13.94
N ILE A 157 -13.22 -9.92 -13.65
CA ILE A 157 -13.83 -10.70 -12.56
C ILE A 157 -13.62 -9.98 -11.21
N ILE A 158 -12.41 -9.52 -10.91
CA ILE A 158 -12.13 -8.81 -9.65
C ILE A 158 -12.88 -7.49 -9.57
N ALA A 159 -12.89 -6.69 -10.65
CA ALA A 159 -13.68 -5.47 -10.71
C ALA A 159 -15.18 -5.73 -10.47
N ASP A 160 -15.75 -6.76 -11.11
CA ASP A 160 -17.15 -7.13 -10.93
C ASP A 160 -17.43 -7.58 -9.48
N LYS A 161 -16.50 -8.29 -8.84
CA LYS A 161 -16.61 -8.67 -7.42
C LYS A 161 -16.58 -7.48 -6.48
N PHE A 162 -15.70 -6.49 -6.71
CA PHE A 162 -15.73 -5.24 -5.94
C PHE A 162 -17.05 -4.50 -6.11
N VAL A 163 -17.60 -4.46 -7.33
CA VAL A 163 -18.94 -3.88 -7.57
C VAL A 163 -19.99 -4.65 -6.78
N GLU A 164 -20.00 -5.98 -6.82
CA GLU A 164 -20.94 -6.83 -6.07
C GLU A 164 -20.86 -6.56 -4.55
N THR A 165 -19.66 -6.57 -3.98
CA THR A 165 -19.42 -6.35 -2.55
C THR A 165 -19.90 -4.96 -2.11
N PHE A 166 -19.61 -3.91 -2.87
CA PHE A 166 -19.79 -2.52 -2.44
C PHE A 166 -20.99 -1.79 -3.07
N SER A 167 -21.89 -2.51 -3.73
CA SER A 167 -23.13 -1.97 -4.29
C SER A 167 -24.38 -2.34 -3.50
N ASP A 168 -25.46 -1.64 -3.83
CA ASP A 168 -26.84 -2.07 -3.60
C ASP A 168 -27.63 -2.11 -4.92
N SER A 169 -28.96 -2.26 -4.85
CA SER A 169 -29.85 -2.29 -6.02
C SER A 169 -29.75 -1.09 -6.97
N LYS A 170 -29.14 0.03 -6.56
CA LYS A 170 -29.01 1.28 -7.32
C LYS A 170 -27.58 1.55 -7.78
N GLY A 171 -26.62 0.66 -7.51
CA GLY A 171 -25.20 0.81 -7.85
C GLY A 171 -24.31 0.94 -6.61
N LEU A 172 -23.07 1.39 -6.82
CA LEU A 172 -22.09 1.53 -5.74
C LEU A 172 -22.60 2.44 -4.62
N THR A 173 -22.47 1.99 -3.39
CA THR A 173 -22.78 2.75 -2.18
C THR A 173 -21.53 3.22 -1.45
N ILE A 174 -20.39 2.57 -1.72
CA ILE A 174 -19.07 2.91 -1.19
C ILE A 174 -18.14 3.08 -2.39
N PRO A 175 -17.46 4.23 -2.54
CA PRO A 175 -16.51 4.41 -3.63
C PRO A 175 -15.30 3.50 -3.43
N VAL A 176 -14.96 2.76 -4.50
CA VAL A 176 -13.75 1.96 -4.60
C VAL A 176 -12.80 2.67 -5.56
N VAL A 177 -11.57 2.92 -5.12
CA VAL A 177 -10.55 3.61 -5.92
C VAL A 177 -9.45 2.60 -6.27
N PRO A 178 -9.43 2.08 -7.52
CA PRO A 178 -8.37 1.17 -7.98
C PRO A 178 -7.12 1.91 -8.48
N THR A 179 -5.99 1.21 -8.51
CA THR A 179 -4.81 1.58 -9.32
C THR A 179 -4.27 0.37 -10.08
N LEU A 180 -3.46 0.61 -11.11
CA LEU A 180 -2.84 -0.43 -11.92
C LEU A 180 -1.63 -1.01 -11.20
N GLY A 181 -1.62 -2.33 -11.03
CA GLY A 181 -0.44 -3.07 -10.63
C GLY A 181 0.45 -3.47 -11.81
N ASN A 182 1.66 -3.97 -11.52
CA ASN A 182 2.61 -4.37 -12.56
C ASN A 182 2.31 -5.73 -13.19
N ASN A 183 1.51 -6.56 -12.51
CA ASN A 183 0.96 -7.80 -13.05
C ASN A 183 -0.36 -7.58 -13.81
N ASP A 184 -1.00 -6.41 -13.69
CA ASP A 184 -2.21 -6.06 -14.42
C ASP A 184 -1.98 -5.71 -15.90
N ILE A 185 -0.72 -5.63 -16.33
CA ILE A 185 -0.37 -5.24 -17.70
C ILE A 185 0.45 -6.31 -18.42
N TYR A 186 0.37 -6.29 -19.74
CA TYR A 186 1.10 -7.19 -20.62
C TYR A 186 1.77 -6.41 -21.76
N PRO A 187 3.08 -6.63 -22.03
CA PRO A 187 4.01 -7.50 -21.30
C PRO A 187 4.27 -7.05 -19.86
N HIS A 188 4.62 -7.98 -18.96
CA HIS A 188 4.84 -7.71 -17.53
C HIS A 188 5.77 -6.50 -17.31
N ASN A 189 5.43 -5.62 -16.36
CA ASN A 189 6.08 -4.34 -16.04
C ASN A 189 6.08 -3.26 -17.13
N VAL A 190 5.82 -3.61 -18.40
CA VAL A 190 5.97 -2.70 -19.53
C VAL A 190 4.64 -2.05 -19.93
N LEU A 191 4.38 -0.86 -19.39
CA LEU A 191 3.30 0.01 -19.84
C LEU A 191 3.86 1.14 -20.70
N MET A 192 3.54 1.14 -21.99
CA MET A 192 3.90 2.22 -22.91
C MET A 192 3.14 3.53 -22.58
N PRO A 193 3.68 4.70 -22.97
CA PRO A 193 2.97 5.96 -22.81
C PRO A 193 1.55 5.92 -23.42
N GLY A 194 0.56 6.42 -22.69
CA GLY A 194 -0.81 6.54 -23.18
C GLY A 194 -0.98 7.67 -24.22
N PRO A 195 -2.13 7.72 -24.92
CA PRO A 195 -3.21 6.73 -24.90
C PRO A 195 -2.84 5.42 -25.60
N ASN A 196 -3.26 4.29 -25.03
CA ASN A 196 -3.00 2.95 -25.58
C ASN A 196 -4.18 2.01 -25.32
N ASP A 197 -4.16 0.83 -25.93
CA ASP A 197 -5.28 -0.12 -25.86
C ASP A 197 -5.47 -0.75 -24.47
N ILE A 198 -4.40 -0.84 -23.67
CA ILE A 198 -4.47 -1.30 -22.28
C ILE A 198 -5.31 -0.31 -21.47
N LEU A 199 -4.97 0.98 -21.48
CA LEU A 199 -5.70 2.01 -20.74
C LEU A 199 -7.16 2.15 -21.21
N ARG A 200 -7.43 1.99 -22.51
CA ARG A 200 -8.81 1.93 -23.02
C ARG A 200 -9.57 0.73 -22.47
N THR A 201 -8.95 -0.43 -22.46
CA THR A 201 -9.57 -1.65 -21.91
C THR A 201 -9.90 -1.48 -20.42
N TYR A 202 -8.99 -0.89 -19.65
CA TYR A 202 -9.23 -0.61 -18.23
C TYR A 202 -10.27 0.49 -18.00
N THR A 203 -10.45 1.42 -18.94
CA THR A 203 -11.54 2.40 -18.88
C THR A 203 -12.90 1.70 -18.88
N ASP A 204 -13.04 0.62 -19.66
CA ASP A 204 -14.26 -0.19 -19.72
C ASP A 204 -14.45 -1.08 -18.47
N ILE A 205 -13.36 -1.68 -17.97
CA ILE A 205 -13.36 -2.52 -16.77
C ILE A 205 -13.72 -1.69 -15.53
N TRP A 206 -13.09 -0.51 -15.37
CA TRP A 206 -13.26 0.37 -14.22
C TRP A 206 -14.31 1.45 -14.41
N ARG A 207 -15.22 1.30 -15.37
CA ARG A 207 -16.25 2.30 -15.69
C ARG A 207 -17.11 2.76 -14.51
N HIS A 208 -17.28 1.89 -13.50
CA HIS A 208 -18.05 2.18 -12.29
C HIS A 208 -17.22 2.90 -11.22
N PHE A 209 -15.90 2.78 -11.27
CA PHE A 209 -14.98 3.33 -10.28
C PHE A 209 -14.40 4.68 -10.70
N ILE A 210 -14.19 4.89 -12.00
CA ILE A 210 -13.63 6.13 -12.54
C ILE A 210 -14.77 7.12 -12.85
N PRO A 211 -14.81 8.28 -12.18
CA PRO A 211 -15.77 9.33 -12.47
C PRO A 211 -15.70 9.74 -13.95
N GLN A 212 -16.84 10.09 -14.55
CA GLN A 212 -16.93 10.36 -15.98
C GLN A 212 -15.96 11.48 -16.42
N GLU A 213 -15.84 12.52 -15.61
CA GLU A 213 -14.94 13.66 -15.80
C GLU A 213 -13.45 13.29 -15.74
N GLN A 214 -13.11 12.15 -15.14
CA GLN A 214 -11.74 11.66 -15.01
C GLN A 214 -11.32 10.68 -16.12
N ARG A 215 -12.27 10.14 -16.88
CA ARG A 215 -11.99 9.09 -17.88
C ARG A 215 -10.96 9.51 -18.94
N HIS A 216 -11.00 10.78 -19.37
CA HIS A 216 -10.01 11.27 -20.33
C HIS A 216 -8.59 11.32 -19.74
N SER A 217 -8.46 11.73 -18.47
CA SER A 217 -7.18 11.71 -17.75
C SER A 217 -6.66 10.28 -17.62
N PHE A 218 -7.55 9.34 -17.30
CA PHE A 218 -7.22 7.93 -17.19
C PHE A 218 -6.80 7.32 -18.54
N GLU A 219 -7.53 7.58 -19.63
CA GLU A 219 -7.12 7.09 -20.95
C GLU A 219 -5.78 7.70 -21.41
N PHE A 220 -5.48 8.93 -21.00
CA PHE A 220 -4.24 9.61 -21.35
C PHE A 220 -3.02 9.01 -20.64
N GLY A 221 -3.15 8.59 -19.38
CA GLY A 221 -1.98 8.20 -18.58
C GLY A 221 -2.22 7.17 -17.46
N GLY A 222 -3.42 6.63 -17.31
CA GLY A 222 -3.76 5.65 -16.29
C GLY A 222 -3.86 6.23 -14.88
N TRP A 223 -3.93 7.56 -14.74
CA TRP A 223 -4.07 8.25 -13.46
C TRP A 223 -5.40 9.03 -13.40
N PHE A 224 -5.97 9.11 -12.20
CA PHE A 224 -7.22 9.82 -11.92
C PHE A 224 -7.35 10.09 -10.42
N TYR A 225 -8.39 10.82 -10.01
CA TYR A 225 -8.76 10.93 -8.60
C TYR A 225 -10.27 10.74 -8.39
N VAL A 226 -10.67 10.40 -7.17
CA VAL A 226 -12.07 10.33 -6.74
C VAL A 226 -12.25 11.17 -5.49
N GLU A 227 -13.23 12.08 -5.48
CA GLU A 227 -13.64 12.80 -4.26
C GLU A 227 -14.44 11.84 -3.36
N VAL A 228 -13.73 11.04 -2.57
CA VAL A 228 -14.33 10.03 -1.67
C VAL A 228 -15.14 10.66 -0.53
N ILE A 229 -14.77 11.88 -0.12
CA ILE A 229 -15.61 12.76 0.71
C ILE A 229 -15.79 14.06 -0.09
N PRO A 230 -16.96 14.27 -0.70
CA PRO A 230 -17.23 15.41 -1.57
C PRO A 230 -16.78 16.75 -0.95
N ASP A 231 -16.10 17.58 -1.74
CA ASP A 231 -15.58 18.90 -1.35
C ASP A 231 -14.61 18.91 -0.14
N ASN A 232 -14.16 17.74 0.37
CA ASN A 232 -13.26 17.64 1.52
C ASN A 232 -12.00 16.79 1.26
N LEU A 233 -12.16 15.56 0.74
CA LEU A 233 -11.09 14.59 0.57
C LEU A 233 -11.18 13.89 -0.79
N ALA A 234 -10.05 13.83 -1.50
CA ALA A 234 -9.91 13.02 -2.70
C ALA A 234 -8.78 11.99 -2.57
N VAL A 235 -8.96 10.82 -3.18
CA VAL A 235 -7.93 9.80 -3.34
C VAL A 235 -7.40 9.86 -4.77
N PHE A 236 -6.09 10.01 -4.91
CA PHE A 236 -5.37 10.10 -6.18
C PHE A 236 -4.76 8.75 -6.53
N SER A 237 -5.29 8.12 -7.57
CA SER A 237 -4.74 6.90 -8.16
C SER A 237 -3.58 7.28 -9.09
N LEU A 238 -2.35 7.10 -8.60
CA LEU A 238 -1.13 7.32 -9.37
C LEU A 238 -0.81 6.06 -10.17
N ASN A 239 -0.56 6.22 -11.47
CA ASN A 239 0.05 5.18 -12.29
C ASN A 239 1.56 5.07 -12.04
N THR A 240 1.95 4.33 -11.01
CA THR A 240 3.36 4.17 -10.60
C THR A 240 4.20 3.36 -11.58
N LEU A 241 3.60 2.69 -12.58
CA LEU A 241 4.35 2.04 -13.66
C LEU A 241 5.15 3.02 -14.50
N TYR A 242 4.77 4.29 -14.53
CA TYR A 242 5.55 5.34 -15.19
C TYR A 242 6.71 5.88 -14.35
N PHE A 243 6.80 5.43 -13.10
CA PHE A 243 7.94 5.72 -12.21
C PHE A 243 8.79 4.48 -12.00
N PHE A 244 8.25 3.29 -12.28
CA PHE A 244 8.88 2.01 -12.00
C PHE A 244 10.13 1.80 -12.87
N ASP A 245 11.28 1.59 -12.24
CA ASP A 245 12.58 1.46 -12.90
C ASP A 245 12.60 0.26 -13.89
N ARG A 246 11.82 -0.78 -13.59
CA ARG A 246 11.69 -1.99 -14.43
C ARG A 246 10.73 -1.84 -15.61
N ASN A 247 10.07 -0.69 -15.78
CA ASN A 247 9.30 -0.43 -16.98
C ASN A 247 10.22 0.03 -18.12
N GLY A 248 10.70 -0.92 -18.93
CA GLY A 248 11.53 -0.64 -20.10
C GLY A 248 10.85 0.14 -21.23
N GLY A 249 9.56 0.48 -21.10
CA GLY A 249 8.79 1.28 -22.06
C GLY A 249 8.80 2.79 -21.79
N VAL A 250 9.40 3.23 -20.69
CA VAL A 250 9.50 4.64 -20.26
C VAL A 250 10.90 4.92 -19.75
N ASP A 251 11.31 6.19 -19.72
CA ASP A 251 12.63 6.59 -19.23
C ASP A 251 12.54 7.37 -17.91
N ASP A 252 12.74 8.70 -17.97
CA ASP A 252 12.85 9.56 -16.81
C ASP A 252 11.57 10.36 -16.54
N CYS A 253 11.52 11.07 -15.43
CA CYS A 253 10.44 12.00 -15.11
C CYS A 253 10.78 13.45 -15.44
N VAL A 254 11.83 13.72 -16.22
CA VAL A 254 12.37 15.07 -16.52
C VAL A 254 12.00 15.53 -17.93
N ALA A 255 12.06 14.65 -18.92
CA ALA A 255 11.81 14.96 -20.31
C ALA A 255 10.29 15.10 -20.58
N PRO A 256 9.83 16.19 -21.22
CA PRO A 256 8.40 16.40 -21.49
C PRO A 256 7.73 15.35 -22.38
N SER A 257 8.51 14.55 -23.12
CA SER A 257 7.99 13.42 -23.88
C SER A 257 7.52 12.29 -22.97
N GLU A 258 8.17 12.11 -21.83
CA GLU A 258 7.98 10.98 -20.94
C GLU A 258 6.66 11.08 -20.18
N PRO A 259 5.96 9.95 -19.99
CA PRO A 259 4.71 9.93 -19.26
C PRO A 259 4.91 10.27 -17.78
N GLY A 260 6.07 9.94 -17.19
CA GLY A 260 6.42 10.31 -15.83
C GLY A 260 6.43 11.83 -15.61
N TYR A 261 7.02 12.60 -16.54
CA TYR A 261 6.96 14.05 -16.51
C TYR A 261 5.52 14.57 -16.55
N LYS A 262 4.72 14.08 -17.51
CA LYS A 262 3.33 14.50 -17.70
C LYS A 262 2.45 14.18 -16.48
N HIS A 263 2.72 13.06 -15.82
CA HIS A 263 2.05 12.66 -14.59
C HIS A 263 2.30 13.67 -13.47
N PHE A 264 3.57 14.04 -13.23
CA PHE A 264 3.89 15.06 -12.21
C PHE A 264 3.31 16.44 -12.53
N GLU A 265 3.24 16.84 -13.80
CA GLU A 265 2.56 18.08 -14.20
C GLU A 265 1.05 18.02 -13.94
N TRP A 266 0.40 16.89 -14.26
CA TRP A 266 -1.00 16.67 -13.89
C TRP A 266 -1.18 16.76 -12.37
N LEU A 267 -0.35 16.04 -11.61
CA LEU A 267 -0.43 16.01 -10.15
C LEU A 267 -0.24 17.41 -9.55
N ARG A 268 0.72 18.19 -10.06
CA ARG A 268 0.94 19.60 -9.66
C ARG A 268 -0.34 20.42 -9.83
N VAL A 269 -0.93 20.35 -11.02
CA VAL A 269 -2.12 21.13 -11.35
C VAL A 269 -3.30 20.71 -10.45
N GLN A 270 -3.54 19.41 -10.28
CA GLN A 270 -4.65 18.93 -9.47
C GLN A 270 -4.48 19.25 -7.98
N LEU A 271 -3.31 19.01 -7.39
CA LEU A 271 -3.06 19.35 -5.99
C LEU A 271 -3.15 20.86 -5.74
N GLN A 272 -2.75 21.68 -6.72
CA GLN A 272 -2.94 23.13 -6.64
C GLN A 272 -4.43 23.53 -6.66
N PHE A 273 -5.27 22.82 -7.42
CA PHE A 273 -6.72 23.03 -7.37
C PHE A 273 -7.31 22.62 -6.02
N LEU A 274 -6.91 21.49 -5.45
CA LEU A 274 -7.34 21.06 -4.12
C LEU A 274 -6.96 22.08 -3.05
N ARG A 275 -5.71 22.58 -3.07
CA ARG A 275 -5.26 23.64 -2.17
C ARG A 275 -6.18 24.87 -2.22
N ARG A 276 -6.54 25.32 -3.42
CA ARG A 276 -7.43 26.49 -3.60
C ARG A 276 -8.85 26.24 -3.11
N ARG A 277 -9.32 24.99 -3.22
CA ARG A 277 -10.62 24.54 -2.70
C ARG A 277 -10.61 24.25 -1.20
N GLY A 278 -9.44 24.25 -0.55
CA GLY A 278 -9.29 23.85 0.86
C GLY A 278 -9.37 22.33 1.09
N MET A 279 -9.36 21.54 0.02
CA MET A 279 -9.46 20.08 0.05
C MET A 279 -8.13 19.40 0.37
N LYS A 280 -8.23 18.13 0.75
CA LYS A 280 -7.10 17.25 1.06
C LYS A 280 -6.98 16.08 0.11
N ALA A 281 -5.79 15.49 0.04
CA ALA A 281 -5.47 14.40 -0.87
C ALA A 281 -4.83 13.21 -0.13
N ILE A 282 -5.32 12.00 -0.39
CA ILE A 282 -4.56 10.76 -0.20
C ILE A 282 -3.93 10.42 -1.54
N LEU A 283 -2.63 10.10 -1.55
CA LEU A 283 -1.99 9.53 -2.74
C LEU A 283 -1.97 8.01 -2.62
N MET A 284 -2.26 7.30 -3.71
CA MET A 284 -2.12 5.85 -3.76
C MET A 284 -1.42 5.41 -5.04
N GLY A 285 -0.74 4.28 -4.99
CA GLY A 285 -0.13 3.64 -6.15
C GLY A 285 0.13 2.17 -5.87
N HIS A 286 0.64 1.43 -6.85
CA HIS A 286 0.99 0.04 -6.63
C HIS A 286 2.42 -0.10 -6.13
N VAL A 287 3.40 0.25 -6.99
CA VAL A 287 4.83 0.16 -6.69
C VAL A 287 5.24 1.31 -5.76
N PRO A 288 5.76 1.03 -4.55
CA PRO A 288 6.14 2.08 -3.61
C PRO A 288 7.45 2.79 -4.02
N PRO A 289 7.68 4.02 -3.54
CA PRO A 289 8.92 4.78 -3.76
C PRO A 289 10.08 4.27 -2.88
N ALA A 290 10.34 2.96 -2.88
CA ALA A 290 11.45 2.35 -2.16
C ALA A 290 12.80 2.75 -2.77
N ARG A 291 13.70 3.21 -1.90
CA ARG A 291 15.04 3.71 -2.23
C ARG A 291 15.99 3.48 -1.05
N THR A 292 16.75 2.40 -1.13
CA THR A 292 17.88 2.07 -0.26
C THR A 292 19.11 1.79 -1.14
N GLU A 293 20.26 1.46 -0.54
CA GLU A 293 21.46 1.13 -1.31
C GLU A 293 21.27 -0.14 -2.15
N GLY A 294 20.58 -1.15 -1.60
CA GLY A 294 20.30 -2.41 -2.27
C GLY A 294 19.02 -2.38 -3.11
N LYS A 295 17.99 -1.61 -2.75
CA LYS A 295 16.68 -1.67 -3.42
C LYS A 295 16.20 -0.30 -3.87
N GLN A 296 16.09 -0.14 -5.18
CA GLN A 296 15.47 1.01 -5.82
C GLN A 296 14.35 0.55 -6.74
N LEU A 297 13.11 0.95 -6.45
CA LEU A 297 11.96 0.59 -7.28
C LEU A 297 11.61 1.68 -8.29
N TRP A 298 11.78 2.96 -7.94
CA TRP A 298 11.49 4.06 -8.86
C TRP A 298 12.75 4.56 -9.54
N GLU A 299 12.62 5.01 -10.79
CA GLU A 299 13.68 5.77 -11.44
C GLU A 299 14.00 7.02 -10.59
N GLU A 300 15.29 7.33 -10.46
CA GLU A 300 15.79 8.32 -9.50
C GLU A 300 15.16 9.70 -9.71
N THR A 301 15.00 10.17 -10.96
CA THR A 301 14.39 11.48 -11.21
C THR A 301 12.90 11.51 -10.85
N CYS A 302 12.21 10.37 -10.94
CA CYS A 302 10.82 10.23 -10.51
C CYS A 302 10.69 10.29 -8.99
N TRP A 303 11.57 9.58 -8.26
CA TRP A 303 11.63 9.66 -6.80
C TRP A 303 11.91 11.11 -6.33
N GLN A 304 12.89 11.77 -6.95
CA GLN A 304 13.27 13.15 -6.66
C GLN A 304 12.10 14.14 -6.86
N LYS A 305 11.38 14.02 -7.98
CA LYS A 305 10.19 14.85 -8.23
C LYS A 305 9.05 14.57 -7.26
N TYR A 306 8.80 13.31 -6.93
CA TYR A 306 7.77 12.93 -5.98
C TYR A 306 8.02 13.53 -4.59
N THR A 307 9.23 13.34 -4.06
CA THR A 307 9.63 13.87 -2.75
C THR A 307 9.56 15.40 -2.73
N LEU A 308 9.93 16.07 -3.83
CA LEU A 308 9.74 17.51 -3.98
C LEU A 308 8.26 17.90 -3.98
N TRP A 309 7.39 17.19 -4.72
CA TRP A 309 5.97 17.51 -4.76
C TRP A 309 5.33 17.38 -3.39
N LEU A 310 5.60 16.30 -2.67
CA LEU A 310 5.11 16.11 -1.31
C LEU A 310 5.61 17.19 -0.35
N GLN A 311 6.86 17.65 -0.49
CA GLN A 311 7.38 18.78 0.29
C GLN A 311 6.59 20.06 0.02
N ARG A 312 6.29 20.32 -1.27
CA ARG A 312 5.57 21.52 -1.70
C ARG A 312 4.08 21.45 -1.41
N TYR A 313 3.48 20.27 -1.29
CA TYR A 313 2.06 20.05 -1.00
C TYR A 313 1.80 19.42 0.37
N ARG A 314 2.71 19.60 1.33
CA ARG A 314 2.60 19.11 2.71
C ARG A 314 1.36 19.61 3.50
N ASP A 315 0.70 20.65 3.01
CA ASP A 315 -0.55 21.22 3.52
C ASP A 315 -1.82 20.55 2.93
N VAL A 316 -1.66 19.79 1.85
CA VAL A 316 -2.75 19.15 1.09
C VAL A 316 -2.73 17.64 1.25
N VAL A 317 -1.55 17.01 1.12
CA VAL A 317 -1.42 15.55 1.17
C VAL A 317 -1.47 15.06 2.61
N VAL A 318 -2.35 14.09 2.90
CA VAL A 318 -2.58 13.54 4.25
C VAL A 318 -1.89 12.21 4.48
N GLY A 319 -1.54 11.49 3.42
CA GLY A 319 -0.87 10.19 3.49
C GLY A 319 -0.68 9.59 2.10
N SER A 320 0.23 8.61 2.00
CA SER A 320 0.50 7.86 0.78
C SER A 320 0.42 6.35 1.03
N LEU A 321 -0.29 5.61 0.18
CA LEU A 321 -0.62 4.19 0.36
C LEU A 321 -0.18 3.34 -0.83
N TYR A 322 0.55 2.24 -0.57
CA TYR A 322 1.13 1.37 -1.60
C TYR A 322 1.03 -0.13 -1.24
N GLY A 323 1.30 -1.00 -2.22
CA GLY A 323 1.34 -2.46 -2.08
C GLY A 323 2.64 -3.05 -2.64
N HIS A 324 2.54 -4.05 -3.53
CA HIS A 324 3.63 -4.65 -4.33
C HIS A 324 4.67 -5.49 -3.56
N MET A 325 5.10 -5.04 -2.39
CA MET A 325 6.19 -5.66 -1.63
C MET A 325 5.77 -6.90 -0.83
N ASN A 326 4.45 -7.07 -0.63
CA ASN A 326 3.79 -8.12 0.13
C ASN A 326 4.17 -8.22 1.62
N ILE A 327 4.97 -7.29 2.13
CA ILE A 327 5.35 -7.15 3.54
C ILE A 327 4.81 -5.86 4.15
N ASP A 328 4.49 -5.90 5.43
CA ASP A 328 4.06 -4.72 6.18
C ASP A 328 5.24 -3.83 6.58
N HIS A 329 5.30 -2.61 6.04
CA HIS A 329 6.29 -1.64 6.48
C HIS A 329 5.90 -0.22 6.07
N PHE A 330 6.77 0.73 6.39
CA PHE A 330 6.64 2.11 5.97
C PHE A 330 7.99 2.67 5.51
N ILE A 331 7.94 3.75 4.73
CA ILE A 331 9.10 4.44 4.21
C ILE A 331 9.04 5.90 4.64
N LEU A 332 10.19 6.42 5.10
CA LEU A 332 10.39 7.84 5.37
C LEU A 332 11.23 8.45 4.24
N GLN A 333 10.63 9.29 3.41
CA GLN A 333 11.40 10.06 2.42
C GLN A 333 11.94 11.35 3.05
N ASP A 334 13.24 11.56 2.94
CA ASP A 334 13.90 12.73 3.49
C ASP A 334 14.05 13.83 2.44
N THR A 335 13.50 15.01 2.73
CA THR A 335 13.61 16.16 1.82
C THR A 335 15.03 16.73 1.69
N ARG A 336 15.99 16.32 2.53
CA ARG A 336 17.41 16.68 2.34
C ARG A 336 18.07 15.88 1.23
N ASP A 337 17.49 14.76 0.84
CA ASP A 337 18.00 13.93 -0.27
C ASP A 337 17.52 14.46 -1.63
N ILE A 338 16.74 15.55 -1.64
CA ILE A 338 16.32 16.22 -2.86
C ILE A 338 17.53 16.90 -3.51
N ASP A 339 17.93 16.40 -4.68
CA ASP A 339 18.92 17.03 -5.55
C ASP A 339 18.25 17.63 -6.79
N LEU A 340 18.05 18.95 -6.77
CA LEU A 340 17.44 19.67 -7.90
C LEU A 340 18.24 19.55 -9.19
N THR A 341 19.54 19.22 -9.14
CA THR A 341 20.38 19.08 -10.34
C THR A 341 20.05 17.80 -11.12
N VAL A 342 19.46 16.80 -10.46
CA VAL A 342 18.98 15.54 -11.05
C VAL A 342 17.68 15.76 -11.83
N ILE A 343 16.83 16.68 -11.36
CA ILE A 343 15.50 16.91 -11.97
C ILE A 343 15.40 18.20 -12.80
N ASP A 344 16.46 19.03 -12.82
CA ASP A 344 16.54 20.20 -13.69
C ASP A 344 17.01 19.80 -15.10
N PRO A 345 16.16 19.93 -16.15
CA PRO A 345 16.53 19.61 -17.52
C PRO A 345 17.75 20.38 -18.05
N ALA A 346 18.08 21.54 -17.48
CA ALA A 346 19.24 22.35 -17.86
C ALA A 346 20.56 21.84 -17.26
N ALA A 347 20.50 21.17 -16.10
CA ALA A 347 21.64 20.57 -15.41
C ALA A 347 21.80 19.08 -15.73
N TRP A 348 20.72 18.41 -16.14
CA TRP A 348 20.66 16.99 -16.47
C TRP A 348 21.66 16.63 -17.57
N LYS A 349 22.70 15.89 -17.18
CA LYS A 349 23.56 15.18 -18.13
C LYS A 349 22.98 13.78 -18.28
N SER A 350 22.57 13.42 -19.49
CA SER A 350 22.16 12.06 -19.83
C SER A 350 23.35 11.10 -19.67
N SER A 351 23.67 10.71 -18.45
CA SER A 351 24.72 9.73 -18.15
C SER A 351 24.52 9.16 -16.76
N ARG A 352 23.44 8.41 -16.56
CA ARG A 352 23.51 7.24 -15.72
C ARG A 352 23.17 6.04 -16.59
N SER A 353 24.08 5.08 -16.64
CA SER A 353 23.77 3.72 -17.05
C SER A 353 22.68 3.23 -16.10
N ARG A 354 21.59 2.68 -16.67
CA ARG A 354 20.65 1.85 -15.92
C ARG A 354 21.43 0.65 -15.40
N GLU A 355 22.00 0.75 -14.21
CA GLU A 355 22.36 -0.42 -13.43
C GLU A 355 21.04 -0.89 -12.81
N SER A 356 20.35 -1.78 -13.53
CA SER A 356 19.17 -2.42 -12.97
C SER A 356 19.62 -3.21 -11.75
N MET A 357 19.19 -2.79 -10.56
CA MET A 357 19.34 -3.62 -9.38
C MET A 357 18.34 -4.77 -9.52
N ASP A 358 18.83 -5.93 -9.96
CA ASP A 358 18.10 -7.20 -9.98
C ASP A 358 17.88 -7.71 -8.55
N ASN A 359 17.15 -6.94 -7.75
CA ASN A 359 16.73 -7.39 -6.43
C ASN A 359 15.45 -8.19 -6.58
N ASP A 360 15.62 -9.50 -6.66
CA ASP A 360 14.56 -10.50 -6.64
C ASP A 360 13.66 -10.32 -5.40
N LEU A 361 12.43 -10.82 -5.51
CA LEU A 361 11.46 -10.84 -4.41
C LEU A 361 11.71 -12.04 -3.48
N SER A 362 12.96 -12.48 -3.28
CA SER A 362 13.25 -13.56 -2.32
C SER A 362 13.12 -13.04 -0.88
N VAL A 363 12.88 -13.95 0.08
CA VAL A 363 12.85 -13.61 1.51
C VAL A 363 14.11 -12.87 1.93
N LYS A 364 15.30 -13.40 1.60
CA LYS A 364 16.58 -12.79 1.94
C LYS A 364 16.68 -11.36 1.42
N SER A 365 16.23 -11.10 0.19
CA SER A 365 16.19 -9.73 -0.35
C SER A 365 15.24 -8.79 0.42
N ARG A 366 14.16 -9.32 1.01
CA ARG A 366 13.26 -8.55 1.88
C ARG A 366 13.91 -8.27 3.23
N THR A 367 14.56 -9.26 3.85
CA THR A 367 15.29 -9.10 5.12
C THR A 367 16.43 -8.09 4.97
N ASP A 368 17.26 -8.23 3.94
CA ASP A 368 18.34 -7.28 3.63
C ASP A 368 17.80 -5.86 3.44
N TYR A 369 16.70 -5.71 2.71
CA TYR A 369 16.03 -4.41 2.52
C TYR A 369 15.54 -3.79 3.85
N LEU A 370 14.94 -4.59 4.73
CA LEU A 370 14.49 -4.10 6.05
C LEU A 370 15.67 -3.72 6.95
N LEU A 371 16.80 -4.43 6.84
CA LEU A 371 18.04 -4.08 7.55
C LEU A 371 18.61 -2.75 7.04
N GLU A 372 18.66 -2.53 5.72
CA GLU A 372 19.09 -1.25 5.15
C GLU A 372 18.17 -0.08 5.59
N LEU A 373 16.85 -0.32 5.67
CA LEU A 373 15.91 0.67 6.22
C LEU A 373 16.23 0.97 7.69
N ARG A 374 16.45 -0.06 8.50
CA ARG A 374 16.81 0.10 9.91
C ARG A 374 18.10 0.88 10.09
N ASP A 375 19.11 0.59 9.28
CA ASP A 375 20.39 1.31 9.31
C ASP A 375 20.18 2.79 8.98
N ALA A 376 19.38 3.11 7.96
CA ALA A 376 18.99 4.49 7.66
C ALA A 376 18.22 5.14 8.82
N TRP A 377 17.36 4.39 9.51
CA TRP A 377 16.61 4.90 10.67
C TRP A 377 17.46 5.13 11.91
N SER A 378 18.58 4.41 12.06
CA SER A 378 19.51 4.58 13.18
C SER A 378 20.16 5.97 13.21
N GLU A 379 20.23 6.64 12.05
CA GLU A 379 20.76 7.99 11.86
C GLU A 379 19.69 9.10 12.03
N LEU A 380 18.43 8.74 12.30
CA LEU A 380 17.37 9.72 12.54
C LEU A 380 17.61 10.49 13.84
N PRO A 381 17.32 11.81 13.88
CA PRO A 381 17.37 12.58 15.12
C PRO A 381 16.27 12.13 16.08
N ASP A 382 16.56 12.09 17.38
CA ASP A 382 15.57 11.85 18.43
C ASP A 382 14.50 12.97 18.46
N PRO A 383 13.21 12.64 18.23
CA PRO A 383 12.12 13.62 18.26
C PRO A 383 11.68 14.11 19.64
N VAL A 384 11.98 13.37 20.71
CA VAL A 384 11.64 13.71 22.10
C VAL A 384 12.62 14.75 22.61
N LEU A 385 13.92 14.47 22.51
CA LEU A 385 14.97 15.44 22.88
C LEU A 385 14.83 16.76 22.11
N TYR A 386 14.42 16.68 20.84
CA TYR A 386 14.17 17.88 20.04
C TYR A 386 12.97 18.71 20.55
N ALA A 387 11.92 18.05 21.07
CA ALA A 387 10.76 18.75 21.64
C ALA A 387 11.17 19.60 22.85
N GLU A 388 11.93 18.98 23.77
CA GLU A 388 12.43 19.61 24.98
C GLU A 388 13.40 20.76 24.65
N GLU A 389 14.31 20.57 23.69
CA GLU A 389 15.20 21.63 23.21
C GLU A 389 14.41 22.84 22.68
N VAL A 390 13.33 22.62 21.93
CA VAL A 390 12.49 23.69 21.38
C VAL A 390 11.71 24.42 22.48
N GLU A 391 11.15 23.70 23.44
CA GLU A 391 10.44 24.30 24.60
C GLU A 391 11.38 25.14 25.48
N ILE A 392 12.60 24.66 25.72
CA ILE A 392 13.64 25.39 26.45
C ILE A 392 14.10 26.64 25.67
N GLU A 393 14.20 26.57 24.33
CA GLU A 393 14.52 27.75 23.51
C GLU A 393 13.39 28.80 23.53
N GLN A 394 12.12 28.38 23.55
CA GLN A 394 10.97 29.31 23.58
C GLN A 394 10.82 30.03 24.91
N THR A 395 11.17 29.38 26.03
CA THR A 395 11.12 29.97 27.38
C THR A 395 12.28 30.94 27.65
N LYS A 396 13.46 30.73 27.04
CA LYS A 396 14.64 31.62 27.20
C LYS A 396 14.67 32.74 26.16
N LYS A 397 13.73 33.69 26.26
CA LYS A 397 13.58 34.85 25.33
C LYS A 397 14.73 35.87 25.31
N ASN A 398 15.84 35.69 26.02
CA ASN A 398 16.95 36.65 26.01
C ASN A 398 18.31 35.95 26.13
N LYS A 399 18.93 35.61 24.98
CA LYS A 399 20.39 35.73 24.77
C LYS A 399 20.74 35.57 23.29
N LYS A 400 21.18 36.68 22.69
CA LYS A 400 21.91 36.73 21.42
C LYS A 400 23.22 35.96 21.55
N HIS A 401 23.21 34.65 21.32
CA HIS A 401 24.40 33.94 20.84
C HIS A 401 23.99 32.77 19.95
N LYS A 402 24.30 32.92 18.65
CA LYS A 402 24.31 31.88 17.61
C LYS A 402 24.99 30.61 18.12
N LYS A 403 24.28 29.47 18.12
CA LYS A 403 24.87 28.15 17.85
C LYS A 403 24.00 27.38 16.86
N LYS A 404 24.68 26.83 15.85
CA LYS A 404 24.18 26.10 14.67
C LYS A 404 23.69 24.69 15.05
N GLY A 405 22.60 24.58 15.81
CA GLY A 405 21.92 23.29 16.07
C GLY A 405 20.54 23.18 15.42
N LYS A 406 20.14 24.21 14.64
CA LYS A 406 18.73 24.49 14.38
C LYS A 406 18.17 23.66 13.20
N ASN A 407 17.12 22.91 13.52
CA ASN A 407 16.17 22.25 12.61
C ASN A 407 16.54 20.85 12.08
N LYS A 408 16.98 19.94 12.95
CA LYS A 408 17.30 18.55 12.57
C LYS A 408 16.13 17.80 11.93
N LEU A 409 14.90 18.05 12.37
CA LEU A 409 13.65 17.43 11.89
C LEU A 409 12.89 18.25 10.83
N GLY A 410 13.39 19.42 10.43
CA GLY A 410 12.68 20.29 9.47
C GLY A 410 11.57 21.17 10.08
N GLY A 411 11.13 20.85 11.29
CA GLY A 411 10.32 21.71 12.16
C GLY A 411 9.78 20.89 13.34
N PRO A 412 8.85 21.45 14.14
CA PRO A 412 8.28 20.76 15.30
C PRO A 412 7.38 19.57 14.95
N TRP A 413 7.00 19.41 13.68
CA TRP A 413 6.14 18.34 13.19
C TRP A 413 6.89 17.33 12.31
N ALA A 414 8.23 17.37 12.33
CA ALA A 414 9.08 16.56 11.48
C ALA A 414 8.88 16.81 9.97
N GLU A 415 8.65 18.07 9.58
CA GLU A 415 8.35 18.49 8.19
C GLU A 415 9.47 18.22 7.16
N ARG A 416 10.64 17.76 7.61
CA ARG A 416 11.71 17.24 6.74
C ARG A 416 11.32 15.92 6.08
N TYR A 417 10.47 15.12 6.70
CA TYR A 417 10.17 13.77 6.26
C TYR A 417 8.77 13.69 5.65
N GLN A 418 8.56 12.64 4.87
CA GLN A 418 7.27 12.24 4.32
C GLN A 418 7.06 10.76 4.61
N LEU A 419 5.81 10.36 4.80
CA LEU A 419 5.45 9.00 5.15
C LEU A 419 4.74 8.32 3.99
N SER A 420 5.19 7.12 3.64
CA SER A 420 4.49 6.19 2.76
C SER A 420 4.26 4.88 3.50
N LEU A 421 3.01 4.41 3.52
CA LEU A 421 2.61 3.15 4.14
C LEU A 421 2.53 2.07 3.07
N ILE A 422 3.14 0.92 3.33
CA ILE A 422 3.14 -0.23 2.44
C ILE A 422 2.38 -1.34 3.17
N SER A 423 1.27 -1.75 2.58
CA SER A 423 0.42 -2.78 3.19
C SER A 423 0.83 -4.18 2.74
N PRO A 424 0.68 -5.19 3.61
CA PRO A 424 0.78 -6.59 3.20
C PRO A 424 -0.41 -6.96 2.31
N SER A 425 -0.36 -8.17 1.76
CA SER A 425 -1.15 -8.55 0.58
C SER A 425 -2.11 -9.69 0.83
N ILE A 426 -3.06 -9.90 -0.08
CA ILE A 426 -3.94 -11.09 -0.07
C ILE A 426 -3.22 -12.32 -0.60
N VAL A 427 -2.32 -12.16 -1.58
CA VAL A 427 -1.50 -13.26 -2.09
C VAL A 427 -0.73 -13.94 -0.94
N PRO A 428 -0.77 -15.29 -0.83
CA PRO A 428 -0.27 -15.99 0.34
C PRO A 428 1.26 -16.12 0.39
N ASN A 429 2.01 -15.11 -0.04
CA ASN A 429 3.45 -15.04 0.24
C ASN A 429 3.71 -14.91 1.75
N TYR A 430 2.76 -14.34 2.48
CA TYR A 430 2.64 -14.41 3.92
C TYR A 430 1.20 -14.77 4.27
N PHE A 431 0.74 -14.55 5.50
CA PHE A 431 -0.70 -14.70 5.75
C PHE A 431 -1.46 -13.61 4.98
N PRO A 432 -2.55 -13.95 4.26
CA PRO A 432 -3.38 -12.97 3.57
C PRO A 432 -3.86 -11.89 4.53
N SER A 433 -3.76 -10.63 4.14
CA SER A 433 -4.03 -9.48 5.02
C SER A 433 -4.82 -8.36 4.37
N ILE A 434 -5.57 -7.64 5.23
CA ILE A 434 -6.25 -6.39 4.89
C ILE A 434 -6.04 -5.38 6.01
N ARG A 435 -6.13 -4.08 5.69
CA ARG A 435 -5.95 -3.01 6.66
C ARG A 435 -7.14 -2.07 6.71
N ILE A 436 -7.61 -1.75 7.92
CA ILE A 436 -8.57 -0.68 8.14
C ILE A 436 -7.86 0.50 8.76
N ILE A 437 -7.85 1.63 8.05
CA ILE A 437 -7.22 2.86 8.50
C ILE A 437 -8.30 3.79 9.03
N GLU A 438 -8.05 4.34 10.21
CA GLU A 438 -8.92 5.29 10.89
C GLU A 438 -8.41 6.72 10.71
N TYR A 439 -9.34 7.67 10.59
CA TYR A 439 -9.03 9.07 10.40
C TYR A 439 -10.01 9.98 11.13
N ASN A 440 -9.51 11.15 11.54
CA ASN A 440 -10.26 12.12 12.30
C ASN A 440 -11.38 12.76 11.46
N ILE A 441 -12.64 12.59 11.88
CA ILE A 441 -13.82 13.19 11.23
C ILE A 441 -14.38 14.42 11.95
N SER A 442 -13.62 15.00 12.89
CA SER A 442 -14.05 16.18 13.67
C SER A 442 -14.53 17.30 12.74
N GLY A 443 -15.78 17.72 12.90
CA GLY A 443 -16.40 18.76 12.07
C GLY A 443 -16.86 18.30 10.68
N LEU A 444 -16.77 17.00 10.38
CA LEU A 444 -17.23 16.38 9.13
C LEU A 444 -18.37 15.38 9.35
N GLU A 445 -18.88 15.22 10.58
CA GLU A 445 -19.83 14.17 10.97
C GLU A 445 -21.15 14.21 10.17
N ASP A 446 -21.57 15.41 9.77
CA ASP A 446 -22.78 15.67 8.97
C ASP A 446 -22.48 15.92 7.48
N SER A 447 -21.25 15.68 7.02
CA SER A 447 -20.87 15.85 5.62
C SER A 447 -21.65 14.91 4.71
N ALA A 448 -22.00 15.39 3.50
CA ALA A 448 -22.62 14.54 2.49
C ALA A 448 -21.66 13.40 2.12
N THR A 449 -22.19 12.17 2.09
CA THR A 449 -21.40 11.03 1.62
C THR A 449 -21.31 11.02 0.10
N TRP A 450 -20.36 10.26 -0.44
CA TRP A 450 -20.21 10.08 -1.89
C TRP A 450 -21.49 9.56 -2.57
N VAL A 451 -22.24 8.67 -1.90
CA VAL A 451 -23.48 8.14 -2.46
C VAL A 451 -24.62 9.17 -2.43
N ASP A 452 -24.63 10.08 -1.46
CA ASP A 452 -25.62 11.15 -1.38
C ASP A 452 -25.50 12.09 -2.60
N THR A 453 -24.28 12.45 -2.99
CA THR A 453 -24.05 13.31 -4.15
C THR A 453 -24.45 12.63 -5.46
N LEU A 454 -24.12 11.35 -5.64
CA LEU A 454 -24.54 10.60 -6.83
C LEU A 454 -26.06 10.48 -6.94
N ARG A 455 -26.74 10.17 -5.84
CA ARG A 455 -28.20 9.98 -5.84
C ARG A 455 -28.96 11.28 -6.04
N VAL A 456 -28.45 12.40 -5.49
CA VAL A 456 -29.02 13.74 -5.72
C VAL A 456 -28.77 14.24 -7.14
N LEU A 457 -27.58 13.97 -7.71
CA LEU A 457 -27.27 14.33 -9.10
C LEU A 457 -28.09 13.51 -10.13
N GLY A 458 -28.57 12.34 -9.74
CA GLY A 458 -29.50 11.52 -10.52
C GLY A 458 -30.87 12.16 -10.76
N ASP A 459 -31.30 13.10 -9.91
CA ASP A 459 -32.59 13.80 -10.07
C ASP A 459 -32.48 15.14 -10.81
N HIS A 460 -31.32 15.81 -10.80
CA HIS A 460 -31.05 16.97 -11.67
C HIS A 460 -29.55 17.23 -11.85
N PRO A 461 -28.95 17.01 -13.03
CA PRO A 461 -27.58 17.45 -13.30
C PRO A 461 -27.58 18.97 -13.54
N LYS A 462 -27.46 19.76 -12.48
CA LYS A 462 -27.03 21.16 -12.62
C LYS A 462 -25.50 21.16 -12.71
N LEU A 463 -25.00 21.25 -13.94
CA LEU A 463 -23.64 21.72 -14.22
C LEU A 463 -23.43 23.01 -13.41
N ARG A 464 -22.53 23.01 -12.43
CA ARG A 464 -22.12 24.25 -11.77
C ARG A 464 -21.43 25.11 -12.85
N PRO A 465 -21.87 26.36 -13.10
CA PRO A 465 -21.21 27.23 -14.05
C PRO A 465 -19.78 27.47 -13.58
N TYR A 466 -18.83 27.19 -14.46
CA TYR A 466 -17.46 27.63 -14.31
C TYR A 466 -17.44 29.16 -14.37
N GLN A 467 -17.18 29.83 -13.25
CA GLN A 467 -16.92 31.27 -13.24
C GLN A 467 -15.44 31.46 -13.58
N GLU A 468 -15.16 31.91 -14.80
CA GLU A 468 -13.83 32.39 -15.23
C GLU A 468 -13.43 33.57 -14.34
N GLY A 469 -12.72 33.26 -13.25
CA GLY A 469 -11.89 34.24 -12.56
C GLY A 469 -10.64 34.46 -13.40
N ASN A 470 -10.31 35.73 -13.64
CA ASN A 470 -9.29 36.28 -14.54
C ASN A 470 -7.82 35.86 -14.21
N ASP A 471 -7.61 34.78 -13.46
CA ASP A 471 -6.31 34.27 -12.98
C ASP A 471 -5.83 33.03 -13.76
N GLN A 472 -6.60 32.58 -14.75
CA GLN A 472 -6.36 31.35 -15.51
C GLN A 472 -5.17 31.47 -16.49
N GLU A 473 -4.79 32.70 -16.86
CA GLU A 473 -3.74 32.99 -17.86
C GLU A 473 -2.31 32.67 -17.40
N SER A 474 -2.08 32.28 -16.12
CA SER A 474 -0.74 31.95 -15.61
C SER A 474 -0.46 30.47 -15.35
N ILE A 475 -1.46 29.58 -15.41
CA ILE A 475 -1.31 28.18 -14.98
C ILE A 475 -1.10 27.23 -16.16
N LEU A 476 -1.70 27.56 -17.30
CA LEU A 476 -1.56 26.83 -18.55
C LEU A 476 -0.50 27.52 -19.42
N GLY A 477 0.78 27.40 -19.02
CA GLY A 477 1.88 27.71 -19.92
C GLY A 477 1.85 26.77 -21.15
N ASP A 478 2.32 27.27 -22.29
CA ASP A 478 2.33 26.73 -23.67
C ASP A 478 2.77 25.26 -23.91
N ASP A 479 2.95 24.43 -22.88
CA ASP A 479 3.62 23.13 -22.96
C ASP A 479 2.73 21.96 -23.46
N PHE A 480 1.44 22.20 -23.75
CA PHE A 480 0.52 21.16 -24.25
C PHE A 480 0.42 21.04 -25.78
N TYR A 481 1.21 21.79 -26.57
CA TYR A 481 1.16 21.68 -28.03
C TYR A 481 1.86 20.42 -28.56
N VAL A 482 1.05 19.46 -29.02
CA VAL A 482 1.43 18.28 -29.78
C VAL A 482 2.11 18.70 -31.10
N ASP A 483 3.43 18.49 -31.23
CA ASP A 483 4.19 18.79 -32.46
C ASP A 483 3.82 17.78 -33.56
N LYS A 484 2.75 18.06 -34.31
CA LYS A 484 2.39 17.37 -35.55
C LYS A 484 3.35 17.79 -36.67
N HIS A 485 4.07 16.79 -37.18
CA HIS A 485 4.88 16.78 -38.41
C HIS A 485 6.28 17.43 -38.35
N LYS A 486 7.33 16.59 -38.43
CA LYS A 486 8.62 16.99 -39.01
C LYS A 486 9.05 16.09 -40.16
N LYS A 487 8.96 16.65 -41.37
CA LYS A 487 9.66 16.21 -42.58
C LYS A 487 11.17 16.35 -42.37
N LYS A 488 11.92 15.33 -42.79
CA LYS A 488 13.39 15.30 -42.84
C LYS A 488 13.97 16.49 -43.62
N LYS A 489 14.85 17.27 -42.98
CA LYS A 489 15.92 18.01 -43.67
C LYS A 489 17.25 17.81 -42.93
N LYS A 490 18.25 17.34 -43.69
CA LYS A 490 19.65 17.17 -43.25
C LYS A 490 20.34 18.53 -43.13
N GLY A 491 21.20 18.65 -42.12
CA GLY A 491 22.41 19.47 -42.17
C GLY A 491 22.39 20.77 -41.37
N LYS A 492 22.77 20.70 -40.09
CA LYS A 492 23.68 21.62 -39.37
C LYS A 492 23.86 21.12 -37.92
N LYS A 493 25.10 21.09 -37.42
CA LYS A 493 25.41 20.82 -36.00
C LYS A 493 24.74 21.91 -35.14
N GLY A 494 23.55 21.62 -34.61
CA GLY A 494 22.78 22.49 -33.72
C GLY A 494 22.89 22.01 -32.27
N LYS A 495 23.02 22.95 -31.34
CA LYS A 495 22.96 22.72 -29.89
C LYS A 495 21.71 21.88 -29.54
N LYS A 496 21.86 20.95 -28.60
CA LYS A 496 20.76 20.14 -28.05
C LYS A 496 19.61 21.08 -27.60
N PRO A 497 18.33 20.69 -27.78
CA PRO A 497 17.22 21.47 -27.23
C PRO A 497 17.39 21.56 -25.71
N LYS A 498 17.33 22.76 -25.15
CA LYS A 498 17.12 22.92 -23.70
C LYS A 498 15.65 22.59 -23.47
N GLY A 499 15.35 21.59 -22.64
CA GLY A 499 13.97 21.34 -22.21
C GLY A 499 13.37 22.57 -21.51
N PRO A 500 12.03 22.61 -21.32
CA PRO A 500 11.41 23.65 -20.50
C PRO A 500 12.01 23.62 -19.08
N PRO A 501 12.11 24.77 -18.39
CA PRO A 501 12.66 24.81 -17.04
C PRO A 501 11.81 23.99 -16.07
N LEU A 502 12.43 23.44 -15.02
CA LEU A 502 11.72 22.75 -13.94
C LEU A 502 10.71 23.70 -13.27
N HIS A 503 9.42 23.40 -13.40
CA HIS A 503 8.36 24.15 -12.73
C HIS A 503 8.16 23.59 -11.31
N VAL A 504 8.86 24.17 -10.33
CA VAL A 504 8.67 23.81 -8.93
C VAL A 504 7.35 24.41 -8.43
N PRO A 505 6.41 23.60 -7.90
CA PRO A 505 5.15 24.11 -7.38
C PRO A 505 5.36 25.12 -6.25
N ASP A 506 4.44 26.05 -6.05
CA ASP A 506 4.48 26.90 -4.86
C ASP A 506 4.21 26.07 -3.60
N GLY A 507 5.00 26.33 -2.56
CA GLY A 507 4.85 25.71 -1.25
C GLY A 507 3.75 26.42 -0.44
N PRO A 508 3.32 25.83 0.68
CA PRO A 508 2.47 26.57 1.61
C PRO A 508 3.18 27.84 2.09
N SER A 509 2.40 28.82 2.54
CA SER A 509 2.94 30.01 3.20
C SER A 509 3.91 29.60 4.31
N LYS A 510 5.00 30.35 4.50
CA LYS A 510 5.97 30.11 5.58
C LYS A 510 5.34 30.16 6.98
N THR A 511 4.18 30.80 7.10
CA THR A 511 3.40 30.90 8.35
C THR A 511 2.24 29.91 8.43
N ALA A 512 1.96 29.15 7.36
CA ALA A 512 0.89 28.17 7.38
C ALA A 512 1.30 26.95 8.23
N PRO A 513 0.38 26.43 9.07
CA PRO A 513 0.62 25.16 9.75
C PRO A 513 0.77 24.02 8.71
N PRO A 514 1.45 22.92 9.07
CA PRO A 514 1.52 21.78 8.19
C PRO A 514 0.13 21.11 8.05
N GLY A 515 -0.03 20.27 7.02
CA GLY A 515 -1.27 19.56 6.76
C GLY A 515 -1.53 18.37 7.69
N PRO A 516 -2.64 17.65 7.47
CA PRO A 516 -3.12 16.59 8.38
C PRO A 516 -2.15 15.43 8.58
N ALA A 517 -1.23 15.18 7.64
CA ALA A 517 -0.18 14.18 7.79
C ALA A 517 0.80 14.48 8.94
N TYR A 518 0.94 15.74 9.34
CA TYR A 518 2.00 16.21 10.23
C TYR A 518 1.47 16.68 11.57
N SER A 519 0.31 17.34 11.57
CA SER A 519 -0.29 17.93 12.77
C SER A 519 -1.76 17.51 12.88
N PRO A 520 -2.20 17.03 14.07
CA PRO A 520 -3.56 16.56 14.29
C PRO A 520 -4.61 17.61 13.94
N GLN A 521 -5.46 17.28 12.96
CA GLN A 521 -6.59 18.07 12.50
C GLN A 521 -7.61 17.14 11.80
N PRO A 522 -8.75 17.63 11.30
CA PRO A 522 -9.65 16.79 10.50
C PRO A 522 -8.89 16.14 9.33
N LEU A 523 -9.21 14.88 9.05
CA LEU A 523 -8.59 13.99 8.07
C LEU A 523 -7.19 13.47 8.41
N THR A 524 -6.64 13.80 9.59
CA THR A 524 -5.43 13.14 10.10
C THR A 524 -5.71 11.66 10.34
N PHE A 525 -4.81 10.77 9.90
CA PHE A 525 -4.87 9.35 10.22
C PHE A 525 -4.54 9.15 11.71
N THR A 526 -5.41 8.45 12.42
CA THR A 526 -5.34 8.27 13.88
C THR A 526 -4.84 6.89 14.29
N GLY A 527 -5.09 5.87 13.48
CA GLY A 527 -4.65 4.52 13.74
C GLY A 527 -5.00 3.58 12.58
N PHE A 528 -4.51 2.36 12.64
CA PHE A 528 -5.02 1.29 11.79
C PHE A 528 -5.08 -0.04 12.54
N THR A 529 -5.97 -0.92 12.08
CA THR A 529 -6.05 -2.31 12.48
C THR A 529 -5.70 -3.18 11.28
N GLN A 530 -4.71 -4.05 11.45
CA GLN A 530 -4.34 -5.06 10.48
C GLN A 530 -5.04 -6.37 10.81
N TYR A 531 -5.70 -6.93 9.81
CA TYR A 531 -6.31 -8.24 9.87
C TYR A 531 -5.49 -9.22 9.04
N TYR A 532 -5.43 -10.47 9.47
CA TYR A 532 -4.77 -11.55 8.77
C TYR A 532 -5.61 -12.83 8.81
N ALA A 533 -5.45 -13.70 7.81
CA ALA A 533 -6.07 -15.01 7.76
C ALA A 533 -5.00 -16.08 8.00
N ASN A 534 -5.04 -16.73 9.16
CA ASN A 534 -4.07 -17.78 9.52
C ASN A 534 -4.33 -19.06 8.68
N LEU A 535 -3.74 -19.13 7.49
CA LEU A 535 -3.93 -20.24 6.56
C LEU A 535 -3.44 -21.58 7.11
N THR A 536 -2.41 -21.58 7.96
CA THR A 536 -1.94 -22.79 8.65
C THR A 536 -3.08 -23.43 9.46
N TYR A 537 -3.85 -22.60 10.17
CA TYR A 537 -5.03 -23.03 10.92
C TYR A 537 -6.24 -23.32 10.02
N ILE A 538 -6.57 -22.40 9.11
CA ILE A 538 -7.79 -22.45 8.30
C ILE A 538 -7.75 -23.62 7.31
N ASN A 539 -6.62 -23.86 6.63
CA ASN A 539 -6.51 -24.98 5.69
C ASN A 539 -6.66 -26.33 6.39
N ASN A 540 -6.25 -26.43 7.67
CA ASN A 540 -6.42 -27.62 8.52
C ASN A 540 -5.80 -28.91 7.94
N ASP A 541 -4.86 -28.78 7.01
CA ASP A 541 -4.31 -29.90 6.25
C ASP A 541 -2.92 -30.32 6.73
N ILE A 542 -2.23 -29.56 7.60
CA ILE A 542 -0.83 -29.79 7.99
C ILE A 542 -0.69 -29.83 9.52
N THR A 543 0.15 -30.73 10.07
CA THR A 543 0.45 -30.77 11.52
C THR A 543 1.37 -29.60 11.87
N ALA A 544 1.11 -28.92 13.00
CA ALA A 544 1.77 -27.67 13.38
C ALA A 544 3.26 -27.81 13.72
N ASP A 545 3.84 -29.01 13.66
CA ASP A 545 5.19 -29.26 14.12
C ASP A 545 6.20 -29.19 12.99
N GLY A 546 7.27 -28.41 13.20
CA GLY A 546 8.48 -28.37 12.37
C GLY A 546 8.54 -27.17 11.42
N GLY A 547 9.42 -26.21 11.73
CA GLY A 547 9.84 -25.17 10.81
C GLY A 547 10.62 -25.79 9.65
N GLY A 548 10.11 -25.58 8.43
CA GLY A 548 10.86 -25.84 7.21
C GLY A 548 11.80 -24.68 6.94
N ASP A 549 13.03 -24.98 6.54
CA ASP A 549 14.05 -23.98 6.18
C ASP A 549 13.61 -23.25 4.90
N LEU A 550 13.54 -21.91 4.97
CA LEU A 550 13.18 -21.06 3.83
C LEU A 550 14.46 -20.82 3.03
N GLY A 551 14.68 -21.69 2.05
CA GLY A 551 15.93 -21.76 1.31
C GLY A 551 16.30 -20.47 0.56
N GLU A 552 17.60 -20.29 0.29
CA GLU A 552 18.19 -19.13 -0.40
C GLU A 552 17.83 -19.01 -1.90
N LEU A 553 16.78 -19.69 -2.36
CA LEU A 553 16.41 -19.78 -3.77
C LEU A 553 15.60 -18.56 -4.23
N LYS A 554 15.61 -18.33 -5.55
CA LYS A 554 14.78 -17.31 -6.22
C LYS A 554 13.28 -17.58 -6.06
N TRP A 555 12.91 -18.85 -5.92
CA TRP A 555 11.57 -19.34 -5.69
C TRP A 555 11.42 -19.87 -4.26
N ASP A 556 10.41 -19.40 -3.54
CA ASP A 556 10.06 -19.89 -2.22
C ASP A 556 8.98 -20.98 -2.31
N SER A 557 9.34 -22.21 -1.90
CA SER A 557 8.39 -23.34 -1.85
C SER A 557 7.55 -23.35 -0.57
N GLY A 558 7.81 -22.43 0.37
CA GLY A 558 7.14 -22.30 1.65
C GLY A 558 7.59 -23.30 2.71
N LYS A 559 7.32 -22.93 3.97
CA LYS A 559 7.71 -23.67 5.20
C LYS A 559 7.05 -25.05 5.37
N HIS A 560 6.19 -25.42 4.43
CA HIS A 560 5.44 -26.66 4.43
C HIS A 560 5.73 -27.52 3.20
N SER A 561 6.69 -27.12 2.35
CA SER A 561 7.06 -27.81 1.10
C SER A 561 7.36 -29.30 1.27
N ASP A 562 7.96 -29.69 2.39
CA ASP A 562 8.32 -31.07 2.74
C ASP A 562 7.15 -31.89 3.33
N LYS A 563 6.04 -31.23 3.66
CA LYS A 563 4.90 -31.83 4.37
C LYS A 563 3.84 -32.35 3.40
N LYS A 564 3.09 -33.35 3.87
CA LYS A 564 1.97 -33.94 3.14
C LYS A 564 0.64 -33.60 3.81
N PRO A 565 -0.43 -33.36 3.03
CA PRO A 565 -1.76 -33.15 3.58
C PRO A 565 -2.24 -34.33 4.45
N LYS A 566 -2.83 -34.04 5.61
CA LYS A 566 -3.44 -35.03 6.52
C LYS A 566 -4.59 -35.77 5.86
N PHE A 567 -5.37 -35.08 5.04
CA PHE A 567 -6.58 -35.61 4.42
C PHE A 567 -6.41 -35.77 2.92
N LYS A 568 -6.91 -36.88 2.36
CA LYS A 568 -6.93 -37.13 0.91
C LYS A 568 -7.76 -36.09 0.11
N LYS A 569 -8.72 -35.44 0.78
CA LYS A 569 -9.50 -34.33 0.22
C LYS A 569 -9.40 -33.16 1.19
N PRO A 570 -9.22 -31.91 0.73
CA PRO A 570 -9.11 -30.75 1.61
C PRO A 570 -10.31 -30.65 2.56
N ARG A 571 -10.06 -30.36 3.83
CA ARG A 571 -11.09 -30.15 4.87
C ARG A 571 -10.84 -28.85 5.64
N PRO A 572 -10.93 -27.70 4.96
CA PRO A 572 -10.66 -26.43 5.60
C PRO A 572 -11.73 -26.09 6.66
N ARG A 573 -11.33 -25.29 7.64
CA ARG A 573 -12.22 -24.64 8.59
C ARG A 573 -12.96 -23.48 7.92
N GLU A 574 -13.91 -22.90 8.64
CA GLU A 574 -14.55 -21.66 8.22
C GLU A 574 -13.50 -20.56 8.06
N PHE A 575 -13.56 -19.85 6.94
CA PHE A 575 -12.64 -18.76 6.66
C PHE A 575 -13.00 -17.55 7.51
N THR A 576 -12.03 -17.02 8.24
CA THR A 576 -12.17 -15.76 8.96
C THR A 576 -10.85 -15.00 8.96
N PHE A 577 -10.96 -13.68 8.99
CA PHE A 577 -9.86 -12.84 9.40
C PHE A 577 -9.87 -12.67 10.92
N GLU A 578 -8.67 -12.58 11.49
CA GLU A 578 -8.42 -12.23 12.88
C GLU A 578 -7.62 -10.94 12.94
N VAL A 579 -7.67 -10.22 14.06
CA VAL A 579 -6.82 -9.04 14.26
C VAL A 579 -5.38 -9.52 14.49
N GLU A 580 -4.45 -9.05 13.67
CA GLU A 580 -3.03 -9.29 13.90
C GLU A 580 -2.50 -8.30 14.94
N TYR A 581 -2.67 -7.00 14.67
CA TYR A 581 -2.39 -5.92 15.60
C TYR A 581 -3.18 -4.66 15.26
N SER A 582 -3.28 -3.78 16.25
CA SER A 582 -3.87 -2.45 16.12
C SER A 582 -2.92 -1.41 16.69
N THR A 583 -2.64 -0.34 15.95
CA THR A 583 -1.70 0.70 16.39
C THR A 583 -2.19 1.45 17.62
N SER A 584 -3.51 1.50 17.85
CA SER A 584 -4.13 2.22 18.98
C SER A 584 -3.94 1.54 20.33
N GLU A 585 -3.80 0.21 20.35
CA GLU A 585 -3.68 -0.61 21.57
C GLU A 585 -2.26 -1.20 21.72
N ASP A 586 -1.34 -0.79 20.85
CA ASP A 586 0.00 -1.38 20.76
C ASP A 586 0.93 -0.88 21.88
N LYS A 587 1.27 -1.79 22.80
CA LYS A 587 2.15 -1.51 23.94
C LYS A 587 3.63 -1.36 23.56
N VAL A 588 4.03 -1.77 22.36
CA VAL A 588 5.44 -1.74 21.88
C VAL A 588 5.68 -0.52 20.99
N TYR A 589 4.82 -0.30 20.00
CA TYR A 589 4.90 0.86 19.12
C TYR A 589 4.44 2.14 19.80
N LYS A 590 3.46 2.09 20.71
CA LYS A 590 2.97 3.27 21.46
C LYS A 590 2.66 4.47 20.56
N LEU A 591 2.10 4.25 19.37
CA LEU A 591 1.73 5.29 18.42
C LEU A 591 0.45 6.00 18.90
N LYS A 592 0.54 7.30 19.17
CA LYS A 592 -0.63 8.12 19.56
C LYS A 592 -1.54 8.47 18.38
N ASP A 593 -0.92 8.59 17.20
CA ASP A 593 -1.54 8.89 15.92
C ASP A 593 -0.62 8.37 14.81
N LEU A 594 -1.05 8.51 13.55
CA LEU A 594 -0.26 8.14 12.39
C LEU A 594 0.40 9.37 11.72
N THR A 595 0.72 10.41 12.50
CA THR A 595 1.45 11.57 11.96
C THR A 595 2.89 11.21 11.60
N VAL A 596 3.48 11.96 10.68
CA VAL A 596 4.88 11.81 10.26
C VAL A 596 5.82 11.83 11.46
N ARG A 597 5.57 12.69 12.46
CA ARG A 597 6.40 12.77 13.66
C ARG A 597 6.36 11.47 14.48
N SER A 598 5.18 10.88 14.66
CA SER A 598 5.00 9.61 15.39
C SER A 598 5.74 8.46 14.69
N PHE A 599 5.72 8.42 13.36
CA PHE A 599 6.49 7.43 12.60
C PHE A 599 8.00 7.67 12.59
N VAL A 600 8.45 8.94 12.61
CA VAL A 600 9.89 9.26 12.76
C VAL A 600 10.39 8.82 14.14
N ASP A 601 9.59 8.99 15.19
CA ASP A 601 9.90 8.48 16.53
C ASP A 601 9.98 6.95 16.54
N LEU A 602 8.98 6.27 15.98
CA LEU A 602 8.98 4.82 15.89
C LEU A 602 10.19 4.30 15.10
N ALA A 603 10.48 4.89 13.94
CA ALA A 603 11.65 4.54 13.13
C ALA A 603 12.95 4.73 13.91
N HIS A 604 13.11 5.86 14.61
CA HIS A 604 14.28 6.11 15.44
C HIS A 604 14.45 5.01 16.50
N ARG A 605 13.37 4.65 17.22
CA ARG A 605 13.39 3.58 18.24
C ARG A 605 13.69 2.20 17.65
N ILE A 606 13.23 1.90 16.43
CA ILE A 606 13.57 0.67 15.71
C ILE A 606 15.07 0.66 15.34
N GLY A 607 15.59 1.80 14.88
CA GLY A 607 16.99 1.97 14.46
C GLY A 607 18.01 1.90 15.59
N GLN A 608 17.62 2.21 16.84
CA GLN A 608 18.57 2.17 17.96
C GLN A 608 18.98 0.73 18.34
N THR A 609 20.21 0.60 18.83
CA THR A 609 20.71 -0.64 19.45
C THR A 609 20.46 -0.60 20.96
N SER A 610 20.24 -1.77 21.57
CA SER A 610 19.90 -1.92 23.00
C SER A 610 20.90 -1.28 23.98
N ALA A 611 22.15 -1.05 23.55
CA ALA A 611 23.17 -0.37 24.36
C ALA A 611 23.03 1.16 24.38
N LYS A 612 22.37 1.78 23.39
CA LYS A 612 22.07 3.22 23.39
C LYS A 612 20.80 3.55 24.17
N SER A 613 19.83 2.63 24.20
CA SER A 613 18.55 2.85 24.89
C SER A 613 18.65 2.94 26.42
N GLU A 614 19.67 2.33 27.04
CA GLU A 614 19.87 2.43 28.51
C GLU A 614 20.52 3.76 28.95
N VAL A 615 21.27 4.45 28.06
CA VAL A 615 21.99 5.69 28.42
C VAL A 615 21.11 6.93 28.26
N ASP A 616 20.09 6.88 27.41
CA ASP A 616 19.15 7.99 27.19
C ASP A 616 17.88 7.91 28.07
N ALA A 617 17.66 6.78 28.79
CA ALA A 617 16.53 6.59 29.70
C ALA A 617 16.76 7.17 31.12
N GLU A 618 18.01 7.43 31.53
CA GLU A 618 18.30 8.07 32.83
C GLU A 618 18.00 9.59 32.86
N GLY A 619 17.48 10.16 31.76
CA GLY A 619 17.12 11.57 31.65
C GLY A 619 15.62 11.88 31.76
N SER A 620 14.75 10.86 31.73
CA SER A 620 13.30 11.06 31.82
C SER A 620 12.78 10.60 33.18
N GLU A 621 12.60 11.54 34.11
CA GLU A 621 11.69 11.32 35.25
C GLU A 621 10.26 11.22 34.70
N TYR A 622 9.87 10.00 34.32
CA TYR A 622 8.48 9.57 34.35
C TYR A 622 8.42 8.51 35.45
N GLU A 623 7.55 8.74 36.42
CA GLU A 623 7.32 7.85 37.56
C GLU A 623 6.92 6.46 37.03
N ASP A 624 7.85 5.51 37.11
CA ASP A 624 7.57 4.08 37.08
C ASP A 624 6.81 3.74 38.38
N GLU A 625 5.49 3.80 38.33
CA GLU A 625 4.67 3.02 39.27
C GLU A 625 4.64 1.58 38.75
N ASP A 626 5.63 0.81 39.18
CA ASP A 626 5.63 -0.65 39.16
C ASP A 626 4.44 -1.15 40.00
N GLU A 627 3.29 -1.39 39.37
CA GLU A 627 2.29 -2.31 39.92
C GLU A 627 2.67 -3.73 39.47
N ASP A 628 3.39 -4.41 40.37
CA ASP A 628 3.52 -5.86 40.40
C ASP A 628 2.12 -6.51 40.38
N ALA A 629 1.75 -7.09 39.24
CA ALA A 629 0.62 -8.00 39.14
C ALA A 629 1.17 -9.43 39.15
N ASP A 630 1.20 -10.00 40.37
CA ASP A 630 1.38 -11.42 40.64
C ASP A 630 0.40 -12.25 39.79
N MET A 631 0.93 -13.05 38.85
CA MET A 631 0.21 -14.21 38.35
C MET A 631 0.61 -15.42 39.19
N GLU A 632 -0.22 -15.71 40.20
CA GLU A 632 -0.19 -16.96 40.95
C GLU A 632 -0.46 -18.15 40.00
N GLU A 633 0.43 -19.14 40.06
CA GLU A 633 0.26 -20.46 39.45
C GLU A 633 -0.81 -21.25 40.21
N ASP A 634 -2.04 -21.28 39.72
CA ASP A 634 -3.03 -22.27 40.14
C ASP A 634 -2.85 -23.58 39.34
N GLN A 635 -2.16 -24.53 39.97
CA GLN A 635 -2.12 -25.94 39.58
C GLN A 635 -3.42 -26.63 40.00
N ASP A 636 -4.35 -26.83 39.07
CA ASP A 636 -5.44 -27.77 39.26
C ASP A 636 -4.98 -29.20 38.93
N LYS A 637 -4.89 -30.00 40.00
CA LYS A 637 -4.71 -31.45 39.99
C LYS A 637 -5.91 -32.14 39.34
N PHE A 638 -5.66 -32.97 38.33
CA PHE A 638 -6.48 -34.13 38.02
C PHE A 638 -5.77 -35.38 38.53
N GLU A 639 -6.32 -35.99 39.57
CA GLU A 639 -6.00 -37.36 40.00
C GLU A 639 -6.84 -38.32 39.16
N GLU A 640 -6.20 -39.26 38.47
CA GLU A 640 -6.77 -40.59 38.25
C GLU A 640 -5.71 -41.64 38.60
N ASP A 641 -6.20 -42.58 39.38
CA ASP A 641 -5.58 -43.70 40.08
C ASP A 641 -5.37 -44.90 39.13
N GLU A 642 -4.78 -45.98 39.67
CA GLU A 642 -4.44 -47.27 39.07
C GLU A 642 -3.03 -47.33 38.44
N GLY A 643 -2.12 -48.21 38.86
CA GLY A 643 -2.11 -49.32 39.79
C GLY A 643 -0.80 -50.09 39.51
N ASP A 644 -0.13 -50.55 40.56
CA ASP A 644 1.06 -51.41 40.49
C ASP A 644 0.79 -52.69 39.67
N ASP A 645 1.80 -53.20 38.96
CA ASP A 645 2.23 -54.60 39.05
C ASP A 645 3.53 -54.85 38.25
N ASP A 646 4.40 -55.63 38.89
CA ASP A 646 5.73 -56.11 38.51
C ASP A 646 5.84 -56.79 37.12
N PHE A 647 7.04 -56.83 36.53
CA PHE A 647 7.78 -58.08 36.22
C PHE A 647 9.14 -57.82 35.56
N ASP A 648 10.16 -58.53 36.07
CA ASP A 648 11.54 -58.68 35.59
C ASP A 648 11.65 -59.22 34.15
N ASP A 649 12.74 -58.89 33.43
CA ASP A 649 13.64 -59.92 32.87
C ASP A 649 15.01 -59.33 32.45
N ASP A 650 16.04 -60.10 32.75
CA ASP A 650 17.46 -59.89 32.55
C ASP A 650 17.89 -60.08 31.07
N SER A 651 19.04 -59.51 30.70
CA SER A 651 20.10 -60.29 30.04
C SER A 651 21.39 -59.48 29.80
N ASP A 652 22.39 -59.89 30.58
CA ASP A 652 23.83 -59.90 30.40
C ASP A 652 24.38 -59.84 28.95
N ASP A 653 25.56 -59.22 28.76
CA ASP A 653 26.83 -59.99 28.62
C ASP A 653 28.03 -59.08 28.23
N ASP A 654 28.97 -58.99 29.17
CA ASP A 654 30.44 -59.06 29.12
C ASP A 654 31.31 -58.49 27.98
N GLY A 655 32.46 -57.94 28.36
CA GLY A 655 33.54 -57.62 27.42
C GLY A 655 34.76 -56.88 27.97
N ASP A 656 35.39 -57.47 28.99
CA ASP A 656 36.55 -57.09 29.80
C ASP A 656 37.84 -56.64 29.05
N GLY A 657 38.77 -55.97 29.75
CA GLY A 657 40.15 -55.79 29.29
C GLY A 657 41.01 -54.65 29.86
N ASP A 658 41.12 -54.52 31.18
CA ASP A 658 42.10 -53.69 31.90
C ASP A 658 43.56 -54.20 31.76
N GLU A 659 44.56 -53.30 31.79
CA GLU A 659 45.86 -53.63 32.38
C GLU A 659 46.56 -52.43 33.06
N PHE A 660 46.52 -52.48 34.41
CA PHE A 660 47.49 -52.10 35.44
C PHE A 660 48.81 -51.38 35.05
N ASP A 661 49.17 -50.32 35.80
CA ASP A 661 50.02 -50.52 36.99
C ASP A 661 50.09 -49.30 37.93
N ALA A 662 50.20 -49.57 39.23
CA ALA A 662 50.14 -48.60 40.31
C ALA A 662 51.48 -48.50 41.06
N ALA A 663 51.98 -47.28 41.28
CA ALA A 663 53.00 -47.01 42.29
C ALA A 663 52.72 -45.73 43.10
N LYS A 664 52.38 -45.97 44.36
CA LYS A 664 52.14 -45.07 45.50
C LYS A 664 53.35 -44.15 45.84
N LYS A 665 53.11 -42.84 46.11
CA LYS A 665 53.07 -42.19 47.46
C LYS A 665 53.46 -40.67 47.46
N LYS A 666 52.52 -39.90 48.02
CA LYS A 666 52.64 -38.79 49.02
C LYS A 666 53.12 -37.37 48.62
N LYS A 667 52.11 -36.48 48.69
CA LYS A 667 52.03 -35.16 49.37
C LYS A 667 52.97 -34.02 48.92
N LYS A 668 52.38 -32.96 48.33
CA LYS A 668 52.29 -31.61 48.94
C LYS A 668 51.41 -30.63 48.13
N LYS A 669 50.49 -29.99 48.87
CA LYS A 669 49.95 -28.62 48.76
C LYS A 669 49.45 -28.08 47.39
N GLY A 670 48.12 -28.03 47.30
CA GLY A 670 47.28 -26.91 46.83
C GLY A 670 47.74 -26.06 45.64
N LYS A 671 47.08 -26.23 44.49
CA LYS A 671 46.99 -25.22 43.44
C LYS A 671 45.64 -25.33 42.70
N LYS A 672 45.08 -24.14 42.43
CA LYS A 672 43.83 -23.82 41.74
C LYS A 672 43.62 -24.67 40.47
N LYS A 673 42.45 -25.31 40.35
CA LYS A 673 41.97 -25.89 39.09
C LYS A 673 41.24 -24.81 38.29
N HIS A 674 41.75 -24.51 37.11
CA HIS A 674 41.01 -23.90 36.02
C HIS A 674 39.83 -24.81 35.65
N LYS A 675 38.59 -24.34 35.82
CA LYS A 675 37.44 -24.83 35.06
C LYS A 675 37.40 -24.02 33.77
N GLY A 676 37.61 -24.69 32.63
CA GLY A 676 37.33 -24.13 31.32
C GLY A 676 35.83 -23.86 31.22
N GLY A 677 35.44 -22.60 31.33
CA GLY A 677 34.12 -22.15 30.96
C GLY A 677 34.01 -22.17 29.44
N LYS A 678 33.11 -23.00 28.90
CA LYS A 678 32.50 -22.74 27.60
C LYS A 678 31.93 -21.32 27.69
N LYS A 679 32.56 -20.37 27.00
CA LYS A 679 31.98 -19.05 26.75
C LYS A 679 30.67 -19.31 25.99
N LYS A 680 29.52 -19.16 26.66
CA LYS A 680 28.29 -18.79 25.95
C LYS A 680 28.62 -17.49 25.21
N LYS A 681 28.48 -17.49 23.89
CA LYS A 681 28.46 -16.24 23.12
C LYS A 681 27.26 -15.48 23.65
N ASP A 682 27.53 -14.32 24.24
CA ASP A 682 26.52 -13.37 24.64
C ASP A 682 25.98 -12.76 23.35
N HIS A 683 24.87 -13.30 22.82
CA HIS A 683 24.15 -12.66 21.72
C HIS A 683 23.59 -11.37 22.31
N GLY A 684 24.14 -10.23 21.89
CA GLY A 684 23.74 -8.92 22.41
C GLY A 684 22.23 -8.79 22.36
N LYS A 685 21.60 -8.43 23.49
CA LYS A 685 20.14 -8.27 23.63
C LYS A 685 19.57 -7.57 22.40
N SER A 686 18.76 -8.26 21.62
CA SER A 686 18.10 -7.69 20.44
C SER A 686 17.17 -6.54 20.87
N ASN A 687 16.99 -5.53 20.03
CA ASN A 687 16.03 -4.45 20.30
C ASN A 687 14.61 -5.02 20.19
N LYS A 688 13.85 -5.04 21.30
CA LYS A 688 12.47 -5.53 21.37
C LYS A 688 11.57 -4.91 20.30
N THR A 689 11.72 -3.61 20.04
CA THR A 689 10.93 -2.88 19.03
C THR A 689 11.26 -3.35 17.61
N TRP A 690 12.53 -3.69 17.35
CA TRP A 690 12.96 -4.22 16.05
C TRP A 690 12.41 -5.61 15.77
N LEU A 691 12.50 -6.54 16.72
CA LEU A 691 11.91 -7.87 16.56
C LEU A 691 10.39 -7.81 16.40
N TYR A 692 9.74 -6.93 17.16
CA TYR A 692 8.30 -6.69 17.02
C TYR A 692 7.93 -6.13 15.64
N PHE A 693 8.77 -5.25 15.08
CA PHE A 693 8.62 -4.77 13.70
C PHE A 693 8.76 -5.87 12.66
N LEU A 694 9.76 -6.73 12.78
CA LEU A 694 9.95 -7.84 11.85
C LEU A 694 8.81 -8.86 11.89
N LYS A 695 8.29 -9.16 13.08
CA LYS A 695 7.13 -10.03 13.24
C LYS A 695 5.97 -9.57 12.36
N HIS A 696 5.60 -8.30 12.46
CA HIS A 696 4.50 -7.73 11.67
C HIS A 696 4.86 -7.54 10.21
N ALA A 697 6.12 -7.21 9.90
CA ALA A 697 6.58 -7.12 8.51
C ALA A 697 6.34 -8.40 7.71
N PHE A 698 6.51 -9.55 8.36
CA PHE A 698 6.25 -10.87 7.80
C PHE A 698 4.89 -11.46 8.22
N VAL A 699 3.94 -10.60 8.64
CA VAL A 699 2.56 -10.95 8.98
C VAL A 699 2.46 -12.14 9.94
N SER A 700 3.30 -12.16 10.99
CA SER A 700 3.33 -13.20 12.02
C SER A 700 3.54 -14.63 11.49
N THR A 701 4.07 -14.80 10.28
CA THR A 701 4.35 -16.12 9.69
C THR A 701 5.67 -16.73 10.17
N ARG A 702 6.55 -15.89 10.73
CA ARG A 702 7.88 -16.23 11.26
C ARG A 702 7.88 -16.23 12.79
N THR A 703 8.56 -17.21 13.36
CA THR A 703 8.82 -17.27 14.81
C THR A 703 9.92 -16.29 15.20
N GLU A 704 9.97 -15.92 16.48
CA GLU A 704 11.04 -15.04 16.98
C GLU A 704 12.43 -15.67 16.81
N ASP A 705 12.54 -16.99 17.01
CA ASP A 705 13.80 -17.73 16.81
C ASP A 705 14.24 -17.69 15.34
N GLU A 706 13.33 -17.91 14.38
CA GLU A 706 13.63 -17.79 12.93
C GLU A 706 14.11 -16.38 12.57
N LEU A 707 13.49 -15.34 13.13
CA LEU A 707 13.89 -13.95 12.90
C LEU A 707 15.26 -13.64 13.51
N ILE A 708 15.59 -14.23 14.66
CA ILE A 708 16.89 -14.05 15.30
C ILE A 708 17.97 -14.77 14.48
N GLU A 709 17.74 -16.01 14.07
CA GLU A 709 18.70 -16.81 13.29
C GLU A 709 18.99 -16.21 11.92
N GLU A 710 18.00 -15.62 11.26
CA GLU A 710 18.18 -15.00 9.94
C GLU A 710 18.98 -13.68 10.02
N ILE A 711 18.99 -13.01 11.18
CA ILE A 711 19.52 -11.64 11.34
C ILE A 711 20.81 -11.56 12.16
N TYR A 712 21.03 -12.46 13.12
CA TYR A 712 22.12 -12.40 14.11
C TYR A 712 23.00 -13.64 14.12
#